data_AF-A0A662XUD7-F1
#
_entry.id   AF-A0A662XUD7-F1
#
_cell.length_a   1.000
_cell.length_b   1.000
_cell.length_c   1.000
_cell.angle_alpha   90.00
_cell.angle_beta   90.00
_cell.angle_gamma   90.00
#
_symmetry.space_group_name_H-M   'P 1'
#
loop_
_entity.id
_entity.type
_entity.pdbx_description
1 polymer ?
#
loop_
_entity_poly.entity_id
_entity_poly.type
_entity_poly.pdbx_seq_one_letter_code
_entity_poly.pdbx_strand_id
1 'polypeptide(L)'
;MRSLALVWICLLLALFQAPDSGKMVLRVSPTPDDVGAAVGELIFALSKQAIAANGRFTVALSGGSLPKILNKGLAAIKGDVDFSKWFVYFADERCVPLDHDDSNYKACKAALFDYLPRFDLILLGMGPDGHTCSLFPGHPLLKEKTLFVASIEDSPKPPPQRITLTYPVVNNAANAELMPHMVGVEERSPPLPAAAVKPTDGVVYWYIDQDAAAKLSDEAKIMPAATAAKKKDALVVVACAVALTGLAVWARSKQVARVRLQRKQLTNLRFDLSVEEIEAETERILSKMKHVDDEIAALSLATVSFEGSAQKLIDLDHEMLSRVTNVTFLGQVSTDKATRDACTKADEAIEDFSVQRSMRADVYKTIHAFYKSAAFKRYVHRLVQDFERNGLQLSEEKQKEVQAWKQKLSKLGIQFHQNLTEETVEVNFSLEELKGLSEDFIAALEKGDDGKFKVTFASHELLHAFALSNLRVRPRALSTRKAVEVAFNRRCIDKNVAILEEMLELRNKVALTLGYENHAAYVLEQRMAETPANVKAFLSDLDNKLVPLAKKDLDNLLKLKEVDCERNGWKFDGKINMWDFRFYMDQFVKKHCSIDAEKVREFFPLAHVTTELLAMYQELLSLKFVEISQPHVWHKDVRMFAVYDARPQKAGRLVGHFYLDLFPRPGKYGHAACFTLQQGCVNSAGVREYPAAAMVANFNAPTKSKPSLLGHQEVVTYFHEFGHVMHCLCSEVDIPRFAGTRVERDFVEAPSQMLENWCWEKEPLQ
;
A
#
# COMPACT_ATOMS: atom_id res chain seq x y z
N MET A 1 -6.37 -55.83 16.71
CA MET A 1 -7.56 -55.05 16.27
C MET A 1 -8.08 -54.06 17.31
N ARG A 2 -8.11 -54.36 18.62
CA ARG A 2 -8.57 -53.40 19.66
C ARG A 2 -7.62 -52.20 19.91
N SER A 3 -6.34 -52.32 19.56
CA SER A 3 -5.33 -51.26 19.77
C SER A 3 -5.37 -50.13 18.71
N LEU A 4 -5.67 -50.43 17.44
CA LEU A 4 -5.84 -49.38 16.42
C LEU A 4 -7.16 -48.61 16.59
N ALA A 5 -8.24 -49.27 16.99
CA ALA A 5 -9.51 -48.60 17.26
C ALA A 5 -9.39 -47.58 18.41
N LEU A 6 -8.62 -47.90 19.47
CA LEU A 6 -8.35 -46.97 20.57
C LEU A 6 -7.52 -45.76 20.12
N VAL A 7 -6.52 -45.96 19.25
CA VAL A 7 -5.70 -44.85 18.71
C VAL A 7 -6.53 -43.90 17.85
N TRP A 8 -7.44 -44.43 17.01
CA TRP A 8 -8.35 -43.60 16.21
C TRP A 8 -9.40 -42.88 17.07
N ILE A 9 -9.93 -43.52 18.12
CA ILE A 9 -10.85 -42.89 19.07
C ILE A 9 -10.14 -41.79 19.88
N CYS A 10 -8.90 -41.99 20.30
CA CYS A 10 -8.09 -40.96 20.98
C CYS A 10 -7.72 -39.79 20.06
N LEU A 11 -7.44 -40.04 18.77
CA LEU A 11 -7.22 -38.99 17.76
C LEU A 11 -8.49 -38.19 17.47
N LEU A 12 -9.65 -38.86 17.38
CA LEU A 12 -10.96 -38.20 17.28
C LEU A 12 -11.23 -37.35 18.53
N LEU A 13 -11.05 -37.88 19.74
CA LEU A 13 -11.24 -37.13 20.99
C LEU A 13 -10.27 -35.94 21.15
N ALA A 14 -9.05 -36.02 20.62
CA ALA A 14 -8.09 -34.92 20.59
C ALA A 14 -8.43 -33.84 19.54
N LEU A 15 -9.03 -34.22 18.40
CA LEU A 15 -9.54 -33.29 17.38
C LEU A 15 -10.87 -32.61 17.81
N PHE A 16 -11.58 -33.18 18.79
CA PHE A 16 -12.87 -32.67 19.30
C PHE A 16 -12.76 -31.73 20.52
N GLN A 17 -11.58 -31.16 20.81
CA GLN A 17 -11.50 -30.00 21.71
C GLN A 17 -12.05 -28.77 20.97
N ALA A 18 -13.36 -28.52 21.14
CA ALA A 18 -14.05 -27.41 20.49
C ALA A 18 -13.46 -26.06 20.91
N PRO A 19 -13.19 -25.11 19.99
CA PRO A 19 -13.08 -23.72 20.35
C PRO A 19 -14.47 -23.18 20.73
N ASP A 20 -14.55 -22.36 21.78
CA ASP A 20 -15.75 -21.80 22.46
C ASP A 20 -16.81 -21.09 21.58
N SER A 21 -16.69 -21.08 20.24
CA SER A 21 -17.56 -20.28 19.35
C SER A 21 -18.09 -21.00 18.09
N GLY A 22 -17.90 -22.32 17.94
CA GLY A 22 -18.42 -23.08 16.78
C GLY A 22 -19.51 -24.08 17.14
N LYS A 23 -20.67 -24.06 16.45
CA LYS A 23 -21.61 -25.20 16.47
C LYS A 23 -21.06 -26.32 15.61
N MET A 24 -20.54 -27.36 16.24
CA MET A 24 -20.10 -28.58 15.55
C MET A 24 -21.26 -29.58 15.46
N VAL A 25 -21.57 -30.04 14.25
CA VAL A 25 -22.60 -31.07 14.01
C VAL A 25 -21.92 -32.31 13.47
N LEU A 26 -21.88 -33.37 14.29
CA LEU A 26 -21.35 -34.68 13.87
C LEU A 26 -22.46 -35.49 13.20
N ARG A 27 -22.26 -35.87 11.93
CA ARG A 27 -23.13 -36.80 11.21
C ARG A 27 -22.42 -38.14 11.06
N VAL A 28 -23.00 -39.19 11.63
CA VAL A 28 -22.45 -40.55 11.60
C VAL A 28 -23.25 -41.37 10.59
N SER A 29 -22.57 -42.00 9.63
CA SER A 29 -23.19 -42.90 8.66
C SER A 29 -22.69 -44.34 8.87
N PRO A 30 -23.52 -45.38 8.62
CA PRO A 30 -23.15 -46.77 8.90
C PRO A 30 -21.98 -47.30 8.07
N THR A 31 -21.83 -46.82 6.83
CA THR A 31 -20.75 -47.22 5.92
C THR A 31 -20.11 -46.01 5.23
N PRO A 32 -18.87 -46.15 4.69
CA PRO A 32 -18.23 -45.09 3.90
C PRO A 32 -19.02 -44.66 2.66
N ASP A 33 -19.80 -45.57 2.06
CA ASP A 33 -20.64 -45.24 0.91
C ASP A 33 -21.86 -44.38 1.31
N ASP A 34 -22.42 -44.63 2.51
CA ASP A 34 -23.51 -43.82 3.06
C ASP A 34 -23.06 -42.38 3.40
N VAL A 35 -21.77 -42.19 3.73
CA VAL A 35 -21.19 -40.86 3.92
C VAL A 35 -21.26 -40.05 2.62
N GLY A 36 -20.97 -40.68 1.48
CA GLY A 36 -21.02 -40.01 0.17
C GLY A 36 -22.43 -39.57 -0.23
N ALA A 37 -23.42 -40.42 0.02
CA ALA A 37 -24.83 -40.07 -0.19
C ALA A 37 -25.25 -38.89 0.70
N ALA A 38 -24.94 -38.94 2.00
CA ALA A 38 -25.30 -37.88 2.95
C ALA A 38 -24.62 -36.53 2.66
N VAL A 39 -23.35 -36.56 2.18
CA VAL A 39 -22.63 -35.35 1.75
C VAL A 39 -23.25 -34.79 0.46
N GLY A 40 -23.61 -35.65 -0.50
CA GLY A 40 -24.31 -35.24 -1.72
C GLY A 40 -25.62 -34.52 -1.44
N GLU A 41 -26.47 -35.08 -0.57
CA GLU A 41 -27.74 -34.47 -0.14
C GLU A 41 -27.56 -33.12 0.57
N LEU A 42 -26.51 -33.00 1.40
CA LEU A 42 -26.20 -31.73 2.07
C LEU A 42 -25.82 -30.65 1.06
N ILE A 43 -24.92 -30.98 0.12
CA ILE A 43 -24.49 -30.06 -0.94
C ILE A 43 -25.70 -29.68 -1.81
N PHE A 44 -26.56 -30.64 -2.14
CA PHE A 44 -27.81 -30.39 -2.85
C PHE A 44 -28.68 -29.34 -2.16
N ALA A 45 -29.00 -29.56 -0.88
CA ALA A 45 -29.86 -28.68 -0.11
C ALA A 45 -29.27 -27.26 0.00
N LEU A 46 -27.97 -27.17 0.30
CA LEU A 46 -27.27 -25.89 0.40
C LEU A 46 -27.19 -25.18 -0.96
N SER A 47 -27.00 -25.92 -2.05
CA SER A 47 -26.95 -25.33 -3.39
C SER A 47 -28.29 -24.73 -3.79
N LYS A 48 -29.41 -25.42 -3.55
CA LYS A 48 -30.76 -24.89 -3.78
C LYS A 48 -31.03 -23.65 -2.93
N GLN A 49 -30.67 -23.69 -1.65
CA GLN A 49 -30.85 -22.56 -0.74
C GLN A 49 -30.02 -21.34 -1.17
N ALA A 50 -28.75 -21.53 -1.51
CA ALA A 50 -27.86 -20.46 -1.93
C ALA A 50 -28.25 -19.86 -3.29
N ILE A 51 -28.65 -20.70 -4.25
CA ILE A 51 -29.14 -20.24 -5.55
C ILE A 51 -30.43 -19.44 -5.38
N ALA A 52 -31.36 -19.89 -4.54
CA ALA A 52 -32.59 -19.16 -4.26
C ALA A 52 -32.34 -17.82 -3.56
N ALA A 53 -31.39 -17.76 -2.63
CA ALA A 53 -31.07 -16.55 -1.87
C ALA A 53 -30.21 -15.56 -2.67
N ASN A 54 -29.23 -16.04 -3.43
CA ASN A 54 -28.13 -15.23 -3.96
C ASN A 54 -27.94 -15.35 -5.48
N GLY A 55 -28.79 -16.10 -6.18
CA GLY A 55 -28.68 -16.36 -7.62
C GLY A 55 -27.50 -17.25 -8.03
N ARG A 56 -26.67 -17.71 -7.08
CA ARG A 56 -25.50 -18.56 -7.30
C ARG A 56 -25.14 -19.40 -6.08
N PHE A 57 -24.44 -20.50 -6.30
CA PHE A 57 -23.83 -21.33 -5.27
C PHE A 57 -22.32 -21.37 -5.47
N THR A 58 -21.55 -21.06 -4.42
CA THR A 58 -20.08 -21.05 -4.47
C THR A 58 -19.54 -22.13 -3.54
N VAL A 59 -18.65 -22.98 -4.03
CA VAL A 59 -18.10 -24.11 -3.26
C VAL A 59 -16.61 -24.29 -3.55
N ALA A 60 -15.82 -24.59 -2.54
CA ALA A 60 -14.41 -24.95 -2.68
C ALA A 60 -14.21 -26.45 -2.40
N LEU A 61 -13.43 -27.13 -3.22
CA LEU A 61 -13.19 -28.57 -3.14
C LEU A 61 -11.71 -28.86 -2.91
N SER A 62 -11.43 -29.75 -1.96
CA SER A 62 -10.10 -30.29 -1.72
C SER A 62 -9.89 -31.64 -2.41
N GLY A 63 -8.63 -32.06 -2.45
CA GLY A 63 -8.21 -33.33 -3.02
C GLY A 63 -8.51 -34.59 -2.19
N GLY A 64 -7.80 -35.67 -2.52
CA GLY A 64 -7.81 -36.91 -1.76
C GLY A 64 -9.02 -37.81 -2.05
N SER A 65 -9.70 -38.30 -1.01
CA SER A 65 -10.88 -39.17 -1.17
C SER A 65 -12.16 -38.40 -1.51
N LEU A 66 -12.18 -37.07 -1.32
CA LEU A 66 -13.37 -36.24 -1.49
C LEU A 66 -13.98 -36.31 -2.91
N PRO A 67 -13.22 -36.19 -4.01
CA PRO A 67 -13.80 -36.29 -5.36
C PRO A 67 -14.46 -37.64 -5.64
N LYS A 68 -13.91 -38.74 -5.08
CA LYS A 68 -14.49 -40.09 -5.22
C LYS A 68 -15.80 -40.23 -4.44
N ILE A 69 -15.87 -39.61 -3.26
CA ILE A 69 -17.07 -39.57 -2.42
C ILE A 69 -18.17 -38.71 -3.09
N LEU A 70 -17.78 -37.57 -3.67
CA LEU A 70 -18.68 -36.66 -4.39
C LEU A 70 -19.24 -37.28 -5.66
N ASN A 71 -18.45 -38.02 -6.44
CA ASN A 71 -18.90 -38.63 -7.69
C ASN A 71 -20.16 -39.51 -7.48
N LYS A 72 -20.17 -40.35 -6.43
CA LYS A 72 -21.35 -41.17 -6.09
C LYS A 72 -22.54 -40.33 -5.62
N GLY A 73 -22.32 -39.35 -4.74
CA GLY A 73 -23.39 -38.52 -4.17
C GLY A 73 -24.03 -37.57 -5.19
N LEU A 74 -23.23 -36.94 -6.05
CA LEU A 74 -23.69 -36.00 -7.08
C LEU A 74 -24.41 -36.73 -8.23
N ALA A 75 -23.99 -37.95 -8.58
CA ALA A 75 -24.67 -38.76 -9.60
C ALA A 75 -26.14 -39.04 -9.26
N ALA A 76 -26.47 -39.13 -7.96
CA ALA A 76 -27.82 -39.38 -7.47
C ALA A 76 -28.77 -38.16 -7.55
N ILE A 77 -28.23 -36.93 -7.64
CA ILE A 77 -28.99 -35.67 -7.57
C ILE A 77 -28.90 -34.81 -8.84
N LYS A 78 -28.15 -35.26 -9.86
CA LYS A 78 -27.80 -34.49 -11.06
C LYS A 78 -28.98 -33.94 -11.87
N GLY A 79 -30.17 -34.54 -11.76
CA GLY A 79 -31.37 -34.09 -12.48
C GLY A 79 -32.06 -32.87 -11.86
N ASP A 80 -31.75 -32.54 -10.61
CA ASP A 80 -32.47 -31.55 -9.82
C ASP A 80 -31.62 -30.32 -9.41
N VAL A 81 -30.42 -30.19 -10.00
CA VAL A 81 -29.44 -29.14 -9.70
C VAL A 81 -29.16 -28.28 -10.92
N ASP A 82 -29.29 -26.96 -10.74
CA ASP A 82 -28.86 -25.99 -11.74
C ASP A 82 -27.35 -25.71 -11.61
N PHE A 83 -26.54 -26.57 -12.23
CA PHE A 83 -25.08 -26.46 -12.21
C PHE A 83 -24.56 -25.18 -12.89
N SER A 84 -25.33 -24.55 -13.78
CA SER A 84 -24.93 -23.27 -14.42
C SER A 84 -24.68 -22.14 -13.41
N LYS A 85 -25.25 -22.27 -12.21
CA LYS A 85 -25.14 -21.27 -11.13
C LYS A 85 -24.08 -21.64 -10.09
N TRP A 86 -23.30 -22.69 -10.35
CA TRP A 86 -22.24 -23.16 -9.46
C TRP A 86 -20.90 -22.54 -9.82
N PHE A 87 -20.21 -22.01 -8.81
CA PHE A 87 -18.86 -21.48 -8.91
C PHE A 87 -17.96 -22.34 -8.03
N VAL A 88 -17.14 -23.18 -8.67
CA VAL A 88 -16.32 -24.19 -7.98
C VAL A 88 -14.85 -23.76 -7.96
N TYR A 89 -14.25 -23.80 -6.77
CA TYR A 89 -12.85 -23.43 -6.53
C TYR A 89 -12.08 -24.64 -5.99
N PHE A 90 -10.75 -24.66 -6.16
CA PHE A 90 -9.89 -25.62 -5.46
C PHE A 90 -9.45 -25.04 -4.12
N ALA A 91 -9.57 -25.84 -3.06
CA ALA A 91 -8.94 -25.55 -1.78
C ALA A 91 -7.45 -25.89 -1.80
N ASP A 92 -7.05 -26.93 -2.53
CA ASP A 92 -5.67 -27.36 -2.75
C ASP A 92 -5.53 -28.14 -4.09
N GLU A 93 -4.35 -28.04 -4.74
CA GLU A 93 -3.98 -28.82 -5.93
C GLU A 93 -2.53 -29.32 -5.79
N ARG A 94 -2.26 -30.53 -6.27
CA ARG A 94 -0.92 -31.11 -6.25
C ARG A 94 -0.10 -30.59 -7.43
N CYS A 95 1.18 -30.30 -7.21
CA CYS A 95 2.12 -29.86 -8.25
C CYS A 95 2.54 -31.01 -9.18
N VAL A 96 1.58 -31.59 -9.88
CA VAL A 96 1.74 -32.63 -10.90
C VAL A 96 1.00 -32.21 -12.17
N PRO A 97 1.37 -32.74 -13.34
CA PRO A 97 0.60 -32.53 -14.57
C PRO A 97 -0.90 -32.81 -14.37
N LEU A 98 -1.77 -32.04 -15.04
CA LEU A 98 -3.24 -32.10 -14.84
C LEU A 98 -3.87 -33.44 -15.26
N ASP A 99 -3.14 -34.29 -15.98
CA ASP A 99 -3.50 -35.63 -16.39
C ASP A 99 -2.84 -36.73 -15.53
N HIS A 100 -2.02 -36.35 -14.55
CA HIS A 100 -1.43 -37.25 -13.57
C HIS A 100 -2.50 -37.82 -12.63
N ASP A 101 -2.35 -39.08 -12.21
CA ASP A 101 -3.36 -39.76 -11.37
C ASP A 101 -3.55 -39.13 -9.98
N ASP A 102 -2.53 -38.41 -9.50
CA ASP A 102 -2.59 -37.65 -8.26
C ASP A 102 -3.18 -36.24 -8.42
N SER A 103 -3.52 -35.79 -9.63
CA SER A 103 -4.10 -34.45 -9.84
C SER A 103 -5.50 -34.35 -9.26
N ASN A 104 -5.72 -33.37 -8.38
CA ASN A 104 -7.05 -33.06 -7.84
C ASN A 104 -7.97 -32.57 -8.97
N TYR A 105 -7.42 -31.86 -9.96
CA TYR A 105 -8.11 -31.45 -11.18
C TYR A 105 -8.61 -32.63 -11.99
N LYS A 106 -7.78 -33.64 -12.25
CA LYS A 106 -8.21 -34.86 -12.97
C LYS A 106 -9.37 -35.54 -12.24
N ALA A 107 -9.28 -35.65 -10.92
CA ALA A 107 -10.30 -36.28 -10.09
C ALA A 107 -11.62 -35.47 -10.04
N CYS A 108 -11.53 -34.14 -9.91
CA CYS A 108 -12.67 -33.23 -9.90
C CYS A 108 -13.30 -33.05 -11.29
N LYS A 109 -12.53 -33.18 -12.36
CA LYS A 109 -13.04 -33.11 -13.73
C LYS A 109 -14.03 -34.23 -14.01
N ALA A 110 -13.62 -35.47 -13.76
CA ALA A 110 -14.47 -36.65 -13.94
C ALA A 110 -15.68 -36.69 -12.98
N ALA A 111 -15.56 -36.09 -11.79
CA ALA A 111 -16.61 -36.12 -10.77
C ALA A 111 -17.58 -34.93 -10.86
N LEU A 112 -17.17 -33.78 -11.41
CA LEU A 112 -17.93 -32.53 -11.34
C LEU A 112 -17.74 -31.58 -12.54
N PHE A 113 -16.54 -31.38 -13.08
CA PHE A 113 -16.33 -30.32 -14.09
C PHE A 113 -16.79 -30.69 -15.49
N ASP A 114 -16.98 -31.97 -15.79
CA ASP A 114 -17.70 -32.37 -17.01
C ASP A 114 -19.15 -31.83 -17.02
N TYR A 115 -19.62 -31.21 -15.92
CA TYR A 115 -20.93 -30.58 -15.77
C TYR A 115 -20.90 -29.03 -15.69
N LEU A 116 -19.76 -28.33 -15.95
CA LEU A 116 -19.59 -26.86 -15.80
C LEU A 116 -18.64 -26.24 -16.89
N PRO A 117 -18.75 -24.95 -17.30
CA PRO A 117 -19.91 -24.17 -17.74
C PRO A 117 -20.03 -24.06 -19.30
N ARG A 118 -21.24 -23.74 -19.76
CA ARG A 118 -21.62 -23.46 -21.15
C ARG A 118 -21.83 -21.94 -21.31
N PHE A 119 -21.21 -21.31 -22.32
CA PHE A 119 -21.48 -19.90 -22.64
C PHE A 119 -22.84 -19.75 -23.33
N ASP A 120 -23.67 -18.80 -22.92
CA ASP A 120 -24.97 -18.53 -23.57
C ASP A 120 -24.81 -17.90 -24.97
N LEU A 121 -23.77 -17.08 -25.17
CA LEU A 121 -23.45 -16.40 -26.43
C LEU A 121 -21.94 -16.18 -26.54
N ILE A 122 -21.36 -16.45 -27.72
CA ILE A 122 -19.99 -16.07 -28.07
C ILE A 122 -20.01 -15.29 -29.39
N LEU A 123 -19.45 -14.07 -29.38
CA LEU A 123 -19.27 -13.24 -30.58
C LEU A 123 -17.87 -13.43 -31.15
N LEU A 124 -17.77 -13.77 -32.43
CA LEU A 124 -16.53 -14.16 -33.08
C LEU A 124 -16.29 -13.35 -34.36
N GLY A 125 -15.14 -12.68 -34.43
CA GLY A 125 -14.65 -12.06 -35.66
C GLY A 125 -13.99 -13.08 -36.58
N MET A 126 -14.19 -12.95 -37.89
CA MET A 126 -13.51 -13.76 -38.91
C MET A 126 -12.57 -12.89 -39.74
N GLY A 127 -11.29 -13.29 -39.81
CA GLY A 127 -10.32 -12.64 -40.68
C GLY A 127 -10.36 -13.12 -42.15
N PRO A 128 -9.65 -12.45 -43.06
CA PRO A 128 -9.69 -12.71 -44.51
C PRO A 128 -9.19 -14.10 -44.92
N ASP A 129 -8.42 -14.75 -44.06
CA ASP A 129 -7.90 -16.12 -44.16
C ASP A 129 -8.78 -17.16 -43.44
N GLY A 130 -9.98 -16.78 -42.99
CA GLY A 130 -10.94 -17.66 -42.30
C GLY A 130 -10.56 -18.03 -40.87
N HIS A 131 -9.54 -17.39 -40.28
CA HIS A 131 -9.21 -17.56 -38.87
C HIS A 131 -10.27 -16.91 -37.97
N THR A 132 -10.50 -17.49 -36.79
CA THR A 132 -11.39 -16.95 -35.76
C THR A 132 -10.83 -17.26 -34.38
N CYS A 133 -11.04 -16.38 -33.39
CA CYS A 133 -10.52 -16.56 -32.03
C CYS A 133 -8.99 -16.82 -31.99
N SER A 134 -8.19 -16.28 -32.92
CA SER A 134 -6.76 -16.62 -33.08
C SER A 134 -6.46 -18.09 -33.43
N LEU A 135 -7.44 -18.87 -33.89
CA LEU A 135 -7.25 -20.19 -34.50
C LEU A 135 -6.95 -20.02 -35.99
N PHE A 136 -5.68 -20.20 -36.38
CA PHE A 136 -5.20 -19.94 -37.74
C PHE A 136 -5.18 -21.20 -38.62
N PRO A 137 -5.39 -21.07 -39.95
CA PRO A 137 -5.29 -22.20 -40.88
C PRO A 137 -3.95 -22.94 -40.74
N GLY A 138 -4.01 -24.28 -40.67
CA GLY A 138 -2.81 -25.13 -40.59
C GLY A 138 -2.13 -25.18 -39.22
N HIS A 139 -2.57 -24.40 -38.23
CA HIS A 139 -1.95 -24.37 -36.91
C HIS A 139 -2.25 -25.64 -36.10
N PRO A 140 -1.29 -26.22 -35.33
CA PRO A 140 -1.51 -27.44 -34.55
C PRO A 140 -2.70 -27.37 -33.59
N LEU A 141 -2.99 -26.19 -33.04
CA LEU A 141 -4.12 -25.96 -32.13
C LEU A 141 -5.50 -26.24 -32.74
N LEU A 142 -5.65 -26.32 -34.06
CA LEU A 142 -6.90 -26.78 -34.67
C LEU A 142 -7.23 -28.24 -34.31
N LYS A 143 -6.24 -29.00 -33.81
CA LYS A 143 -6.37 -30.39 -33.36
C LYS A 143 -6.55 -30.52 -31.83
N GLU A 144 -6.52 -29.41 -31.08
CA GLU A 144 -6.67 -29.40 -29.61
C GLU A 144 -8.12 -29.75 -29.22
N LYS A 145 -8.28 -30.75 -28.35
CA LYS A 145 -9.59 -31.34 -28.00
C LYS A 145 -9.90 -31.37 -26.51
N THR A 146 -8.97 -30.96 -25.65
CA THR A 146 -9.06 -31.16 -24.19
C THR A 146 -8.90 -29.86 -23.40
N LEU A 147 -8.04 -28.94 -23.85
CA LEU A 147 -7.84 -27.65 -23.19
C LEU A 147 -9.03 -26.72 -23.45
N PHE A 148 -9.30 -25.81 -22.52
CA PHE A 148 -10.31 -24.75 -22.67
C PHE A 148 -9.74 -23.45 -23.25
N VAL A 149 -8.51 -23.17 -22.85
CA VAL A 149 -7.71 -22.01 -23.25
C VAL A 149 -6.33 -22.52 -23.59
N ALA A 150 -5.73 -22.01 -24.66
CA ALA A 150 -4.36 -22.34 -25.06
C ALA A 150 -3.57 -21.06 -25.34
N SER A 151 -2.26 -21.08 -25.06
CA SER A 151 -1.33 -20.06 -25.57
C SER A 151 -0.91 -20.39 -27.00
N ILE A 152 -0.69 -19.34 -27.78
CA ILE A 152 -0.09 -19.38 -29.12
C ILE A 152 1.16 -18.54 -29.02
N GLU A 153 2.33 -19.09 -29.31
CA GLU A 153 3.60 -18.36 -29.18
C GLU A 153 4.18 -17.95 -30.54
N ASP A 154 3.63 -18.52 -31.61
CA ASP A 154 4.06 -18.43 -33.01
C ASP A 154 2.91 -17.98 -33.94
N SER A 155 2.03 -17.09 -33.45
CA SER A 155 0.91 -16.58 -34.25
C SER A 155 1.40 -15.93 -35.56
N PRO A 156 0.82 -16.29 -36.72
CA PRO A 156 1.21 -15.72 -38.01
C PRO A 156 0.80 -14.25 -38.19
N LYS A 157 0.17 -13.63 -37.17
CA LYS A 157 -0.21 -12.20 -37.15
C LYS A 157 0.23 -11.55 -35.84
N PRO A 158 0.73 -10.29 -35.82
CA PRO A 158 1.22 -9.63 -34.61
C PRO A 158 0.09 -9.21 -33.64
N PRO A 159 0.26 -9.36 -32.31
CA PRO A 159 1.44 -9.91 -31.65
C PRO A 159 1.59 -11.44 -31.84
N PRO A 160 2.83 -11.96 -31.93
CA PRO A 160 3.09 -13.39 -32.16
C PRO A 160 2.65 -14.26 -30.97
N GLN A 161 2.66 -13.68 -29.76
CA GLN A 161 2.18 -14.34 -28.55
C GLN A 161 0.74 -13.93 -28.24
N ARG A 162 -0.16 -14.91 -28.11
CA ARG A 162 -1.59 -14.74 -27.88
C ARG A 162 -2.14 -15.84 -26.98
N ILE A 163 -3.34 -15.62 -26.46
CA ILE A 163 -4.14 -16.63 -25.77
C ILE A 163 -5.45 -16.81 -26.56
N THR A 164 -5.92 -18.05 -26.72
CA THR A 164 -7.09 -18.41 -27.52
C THR A 164 -8.03 -19.35 -26.76
N LEU A 165 -9.34 -19.25 -27.04
CA LEU A 165 -10.30 -20.30 -26.70
C LEU A 165 -10.27 -21.38 -27.78
N THR A 166 -10.22 -22.63 -27.34
CA THR A 166 -10.17 -23.81 -28.22
C THR A 166 -11.58 -24.31 -28.58
N TYR A 167 -11.69 -25.19 -29.57
CA TYR A 167 -12.98 -25.73 -30.01
C TYR A 167 -13.82 -26.42 -28.91
N PRO A 168 -13.26 -27.14 -27.92
CA PRO A 168 -14.03 -27.67 -26.80
C PRO A 168 -14.89 -26.64 -26.06
N VAL A 169 -14.45 -25.38 -26.00
CA VAL A 169 -15.22 -24.30 -25.37
C VAL A 169 -16.12 -23.60 -26.38
N VAL A 170 -15.58 -23.28 -27.56
CA VAL A 170 -16.31 -22.55 -28.61
C VAL A 170 -17.52 -23.35 -29.12
N ASN A 171 -17.38 -24.67 -29.26
CA ASN A 171 -18.46 -25.56 -29.72
C ASN A 171 -19.35 -26.10 -28.58
N ASN A 172 -19.08 -25.71 -27.33
CA ASN A 172 -19.97 -25.99 -26.21
C ASN A 172 -20.93 -24.82 -25.91
N ALA A 173 -20.84 -23.69 -26.64
CA ALA A 173 -21.70 -22.53 -26.45
C ALA A 173 -23.16 -22.77 -26.90
N ALA A 174 -24.13 -22.08 -26.31
CA ALA A 174 -25.53 -22.12 -26.72
C ALA A 174 -25.77 -21.37 -28.03
N ASN A 175 -25.10 -20.25 -28.25
CA ASN A 175 -25.13 -19.50 -29.51
C ASN A 175 -23.71 -19.03 -29.88
N ALA A 176 -23.36 -19.10 -31.16
CA ALA A 176 -22.13 -18.52 -31.70
C ALA A 176 -22.47 -17.59 -32.87
N GLU A 177 -21.97 -16.36 -32.84
CA GLU A 177 -22.19 -15.39 -33.93
C GLU A 177 -20.88 -15.07 -34.64
N LEU A 178 -20.83 -15.30 -35.95
CA LEU A 178 -19.65 -15.04 -36.80
C LEU A 178 -19.89 -13.80 -37.66
N MET A 179 -18.95 -12.86 -37.58
CA MET A 179 -18.98 -11.60 -38.32
C MET A 179 -17.76 -11.50 -39.27
N PRO A 180 -17.93 -11.66 -40.59
CA PRO A 180 -16.86 -11.47 -41.56
C PRO A 180 -16.60 -9.99 -41.81
N HIS A 181 -15.33 -9.58 -41.86
CA HIS A 181 -14.96 -8.33 -42.52
C HIS A 181 -14.74 -8.59 -44.02
N MET A 182 -15.61 -8.02 -44.85
CA MET A 182 -15.58 -7.83 -46.32
C MET A 182 -14.43 -8.44 -47.16
N VAL A 183 -14.89 -9.30 -48.09
CA VAL A 183 -14.39 -9.71 -49.43
C VAL A 183 -13.25 -10.75 -49.55
N GLY A 184 -13.63 -11.92 -50.09
CA GLY A 184 -12.82 -12.69 -51.04
C GLY A 184 -12.32 -14.06 -50.59
N VAL A 185 -13.20 -15.00 -50.24
CA VAL A 185 -12.79 -16.41 -50.09
C VAL A 185 -12.77 -17.04 -51.48
N GLU A 186 -11.65 -16.91 -52.19
CA GLU A 186 -11.34 -17.83 -53.31
C GLU A 186 -11.24 -19.26 -52.75
N GLU A 187 -11.69 -20.26 -53.52
CA GLU A 187 -11.54 -21.68 -53.17
C GLU A 187 -10.11 -21.99 -52.76
N ARG A 188 -9.89 -22.21 -51.46
CA ARG A 188 -8.62 -22.64 -50.91
C ARG A 188 -8.85 -23.83 -50.01
N SER A 189 -8.32 -24.96 -50.44
CA SER A 189 -8.04 -26.12 -49.60
C SER A 189 -6.83 -25.76 -48.73
N PRO A 190 -6.89 -25.73 -47.38
CA PRO A 190 -7.60 -26.64 -46.46
C PRO A 190 -8.82 -26.02 -45.73
N PRO A 191 -9.60 -26.79 -44.91
CA PRO A 191 -10.80 -26.28 -44.24
C PRO A 191 -10.51 -25.08 -43.32
N LEU A 192 -11.33 -24.03 -43.46
CA LEU A 192 -11.17 -22.77 -42.74
C LEU A 192 -11.53 -22.93 -41.26
N PRO A 193 -10.72 -22.38 -40.31
CA PRO A 193 -10.99 -22.49 -38.88
C PRO A 193 -12.39 -22.01 -38.45
N ALA A 194 -12.91 -20.94 -39.06
CA ALA A 194 -14.26 -20.46 -38.79
C ALA A 194 -15.36 -21.46 -39.18
N ALA A 195 -15.13 -22.30 -40.20
CA ALA A 195 -16.07 -23.34 -40.61
C ALA A 195 -16.13 -24.53 -39.63
N ALA A 196 -15.15 -24.66 -38.73
CA ALA A 196 -15.12 -25.68 -37.68
C ALA A 196 -15.81 -25.21 -36.37
N VAL A 197 -16.32 -23.98 -36.33
CA VAL A 197 -17.24 -23.53 -35.28
C VAL A 197 -18.60 -24.15 -35.55
N LYS A 198 -18.91 -25.21 -34.80
CA LYS A 198 -20.15 -26.00 -34.90
C LYS A 198 -20.56 -26.40 -33.48
N PRO A 199 -21.32 -25.54 -32.78
CA PRO A 199 -21.85 -25.86 -31.47
C PRO A 199 -22.66 -27.15 -31.51
N THR A 200 -22.40 -28.06 -30.58
CA THR A 200 -22.99 -29.40 -30.58
C THR A 200 -24.51 -29.36 -30.36
N ASP A 201 -24.98 -28.46 -29.49
CA ASP A 201 -26.40 -28.27 -29.12
C ASP A 201 -26.84 -26.78 -29.18
N GLY A 202 -26.21 -25.99 -30.08
CA GLY A 202 -26.42 -24.54 -30.20
C GLY A 202 -26.56 -24.06 -31.65
N VAL A 203 -26.89 -22.78 -31.86
CA VAL A 203 -27.07 -22.19 -33.19
C VAL A 203 -25.87 -21.32 -33.58
N VAL A 204 -25.43 -21.42 -34.84
CA VAL A 204 -24.44 -20.48 -35.42
C VAL A 204 -25.16 -19.48 -36.31
N TYR A 205 -25.01 -18.19 -36.01
CA TYR A 205 -25.50 -17.11 -36.85
C TYR A 205 -24.36 -16.47 -37.62
N TRP A 206 -24.53 -16.29 -38.94
CA TRP A 206 -23.59 -15.59 -39.80
C TRP A 206 -24.17 -14.22 -40.15
N TYR A 207 -23.44 -13.16 -39.83
CA TYR A 207 -23.84 -11.79 -40.15
C TYR A 207 -22.99 -11.30 -41.31
N ILE A 208 -23.58 -11.22 -42.51
CA ILE A 208 -22.92 -10.77 -43.74
C ILE A 208 -23.62 -9.54 -44.31
N ASP A 209 -22.89 -8.69 -45.03
CA ASP A 209 -23.46 -7.56 -45.75
C ASP A 209 -24.12 -7.97 -47.08
N GLN A 210 -24.80 -7.01 -47.72
CA GLN A 210 -25.54 -7.23 -48.96
C GLN A 210 -24.63 -7.64 -50.13
N ASP A 211 -23.39 -7.13 -50.19
CA ASP A 211 -22.46 -7.40 -51.27
C ASP A 211 -21.88 -8.83 -51.16
N ALA A 212 -21.67 -9.31 -49.94
CA ALA A 212 -21.29 -10.69 -49.65
C ALA A 212 -22.46 -11.66 -49.87
N ALA A 213 -23.67 -11.30 -49.45
CA ALA A 213 -24.87 -12.11 -49.64
C ALA A 213 -25.22 -12.33 -51.14
N ALA A 214 -24.97 -11.33 -51.98
CA ALA A 214 -25.19 -11.42 -53.43
C ALA A 214 -24.33 -12.49 -54.13
N LYS A 215 -23.22 -12.91 -53.51
CA LYS A 215 -22.28 -13.90 -54.04
C LYS A 215 -22.56 -15.34 -53.60
N LEU A 216 -23.58 -15.56 -52.75
CA LEU A 216 -23.98 -16.89 -52.29
C LEU A 216 -24.88 -17.60 -53.32
N SER A 217 -24.78 -18.93 -53.40
CA SER A 217 -25.68 -19.76 -54.20
C SER A 217 -27.13 -19.66 -53.70
N ASP A 218 -28.10 -19.91 -54.58
CA ASP A 218 -29.53 -19.71 -54.26
C ASP A 218 -30.07 -20.62 -53.15
N GLU A 219 -29.41 -21.75 -52.86
CA GLU A 219 -29.72 -22.63 -51.72
C GLU A 219 -29.38 -22.01 -50.35
N ALA A 220 -28.44 -21.06 -50.28
CA ALA A 220 -28.02 -20.43 -49.02
C ALA A 220 -28.88 -19.21 -48.62
N LYS A 221 -29.80 -18.76 -49.48
CA LYS A 221 -30.59 -17.52 -49.29
C LYS A 221 -31.92 -17.71 -48.55
N ILE A 222 -32.27 -18.93 -48.13
CA ILE A 222 -33.58 -19.25 -47.52
C ILE A 222 -33.45 -19.44 -46.01
N MET A 223 -33.44 -18.34 -45.24
CA MET A 223 -33.93 -18.29 -43.85
C MET A 223 -34.46 -16.88 -43.55
N PRO A 224 -35.72 -16.69 -43.08
CA PRO A 224 -36.29 -15.37 -42.91
C PRO A 224 -35.85 -14.71 -41.59
N ALA A 225 -35.36 -13.46 -41.68
CA ALA A 225 -35.07 -12.61 -40.54
C ALA A 225 -36.35 -12.22 -39.79
N ALA A 226 -36.33 -12.33 -38.47
CA ALA A 226 -37.40 -11.85 -37.60
C ALA A 226 -37.56 -10.32 -37.75
N THR A 227 -38.80 -9.92 -38.02
CA THR A 227 -39.26 -8.57 -38.32
C THR A 227 -39.04 -7.56 -37.18
N ALA A 228 -38.24 -6.53 -37.44
CA ALA A 228 -38.26 -5.27 -36.69
C ALA A 228 -39.19 -4.25 -37.38
N ALA A 229 -40.06 -3.64 -36.59
CA ALA A 229 -41.12 -2.75 -37.03
C ALA A 229 -40.59 -1.47 -37.72
N LYS A 230 -41.15 -1.19 -38.90
CA LYS A 230 -41.00 0.09 -39.62
C LYS A 230 -41.91 1.16 -39.03
N LYS A 231 -41.37 2.36 -38.81
CA LYS A 231 -42.07 3.63 -39.12
C LYS A 231 -41.10 4.61 -39.80
N LYS A 232 -41.28 4.68 -41.12
CA LYS A 232 -40.98 5.76 -42.09
C LYS A 232 -41.76 7.04 -41.73
N ASP A 233 -41.50 8.26 -42.20
CA ASP A 233 -40.54 8.95 -43.06
C ASP A 233 -40.81 10.45 -42.78
N ALA A 234 -39.84 11.35 -42.93
CA ALA A 234 -39.94 12.52 -43.83
C ALA A 234 -38.94 13.66 -43.53
N LEU A 235 -38.43 14.16 -44.65
CA LEU A 235 -37.86 15.48 -44.94
C LEU A 235 -36.34 15.67 -44.89
N VAL A 236 -35.83 15.58 -46.11
CA VAL A 236 -34.56 15.99 -46.71
C VAL A 236 -34.40 17.52 -46.65
N VAL A 237 -33.13 17.94 -46.67
CA VAL A 237 -32.58 19.26 -47.05
C VAL A 237 -32.40 20.26 -45.91
N VAL A 238 -31.17 20.81 -45.88
CA VAL A 238 -30.63 21.91 -45.05
C VAL A 238 -29.87 21.45 -43.80
N ALA A 239 -28.55 21.20 -43.95
CA ALA A 239 -27.52 21.68 -43.01
C ALA A 239 -26.08 21.20 -43.37
N CYS A 240 -25.61 21.42 -44.60
CA CYS A 240 -24.16 21.35 -44.91
C CYS A 240 -23.40 22.64 -44.51
N ALA A 241 -23.96 23.48 -43.63
CA ALA A 241 -23.32 24.70 -43.13
C ALA A 241 -23.14 24.73 -41.60
N VAL A 242 -23.44 23.64 -40.87
CA VAL A 242 -23.30 23.55 -39.40
C VAL A 242 -22.09 22.70 -38.96
N ALA A 243 -21.44 21.99 -39.89
CA ALA A 243 -20.31 21.10 -39.59
C ALA A 243 -18.98 21.83 -39.26
N LEU A 244 -18.84 23.12 -39.60
CA LEU A 244 -17.64 23.91 -39.31
C LEU A 244 -17.73 24.75 -38.03
N THR A 245 -18.92 24.94 -37.47
CA THR A 245 -19.13 25.55 -36.14
C THR A 245 -19.24 24.49 -35.04
N GLY A 246 -19.67 23.26 -35.37
CA GLY A 246 -19.74 22.12 -34.43
C GLY A 246 -18.37 21.62 -33.94
N LEU A 247 -17.32 21.66 -34.78
CA LEU A 247 -15.96 21.28 -34.37
C LEU A 247 -15.30 22.30 -33.43
N ALA A 248 -15.58 23.60 -33.62
CA ALA A 248 -15.12 24.65 -32.73
C ALA A 248 -15.88 24.66 -31.39
N VAL A 249 -17.18 24.32 -31.39
CA VAL A 249 -17.99 24.14 -30.18
C VAL A 249 -17.63 22.83 -29.47
N TRP A 250 -17.26 21.75 -30.19
CA TRP A 250 -16.76 20.51 -29.59
C TRP A 250 -15.37 20.69 -28.96
N ALA A 251 -14.45 21.39 -29.65
CA ALA A 251 -13.14 21.76 -29.10
C ALA A 251 -13.26 22.73 -27.91
N ARG A 252 -14.15 23.73 -27.98
CA ARG A 252 -14.50 24.58 -26.82
C ARG A 252 -15.19 23.80 -25.73
N SER A 253 -16.01 22.80 -26.02
CA SER A 253 -16.68 21.99 -24.99
C SER A 253 -15.71 21.05 -24.28
N LYS A 254 -14.66 20.55 -24.95
CA LYS A 254 -13.55 19.84 -24.28
C LYS A 254 -12.65 20.80 -23.50
N GLN A 255 -12.43 22.03 -23.96
CA GLN A 255 -11.67 23.04 -23.21
C GLN A 255 -12.48 23.62 -22.04
N VAL A 256 -13.79 23.76 -22.18
CA VAL A 256 -14.75 24.14 -21.13
C VAL A 256 -15.03 22.97 -20.20
N ALA A 257 -14.91 21.71 -20.62
CA ALA A 257 -14.88 20.54 -19.73
C ALA A 257 -13.53 20.42 -18.98
N ARG A 258 -12.42 20.81 -19.61
CA ARG A 258 -11.10 20.96 -18.96
C ARG A 258 -11.08 22.12 -17.95
N VAL A 259 -11.83 23.18 -18.22
CA VAL A 259 -12.00 24.35 -17.34
C VAL A 259 -13.12 24.14 -16.31
N ARG A 260 -14.14 23.31 -16.57
CA ARG A 260 -15.19 22.92 -15.59
C ARG A 260 -14.71 21.91 -14.54
N LEU A 261 -13.48 21.41 -14.65
CA LEU A 261 -12.76 20.79 -13.54
C LEU A 261 -12.29 21.81 -12.49
N GLN A 262 -12.46 23.11 -12.72
CA GLN A 262 -12.38 24.12 -11.65
C GLN A 262 -13.71 24.16 -10.87
N ARG A 263 -13.63 23.79 -9.58
CA ARG A 263 -14.68 23.83 -8.52
C ARG A 263 -15.39 22.54 -8.13
N LYS A 264 -14.92 21.34 -8.53
CA LYS A 264 -15.16 20.16 -7.69
C LYS A 264 -13.96 20.01 -6.75
N GLN A 265 -14.21 20.05 -5.44
CA GLN A 265 -13.19 19.76 -4.44
C GLN A 265 -12.67 18.33 -4.70
N LEU A 266 -11.39 18.19 -5.07
CA LEU A 266 -10.77 16.91 -5.45
C LEU A 266 -10.53 16.01 -4.22
N THR A 267 -10.40 16.63 -3.06
CA THR A 267 -10.19 16.01 -1.74
C THR A 267 -11.08 16.73 -0.72
N ASN A 268 -11.24 16.17 0.48
CA ASN A 268 -11.93 16.82 1.59
C ASN A 268 -11.02 17.84 2.33
N LEU A 269 -9.85 18.14 1.77
CA LEU A 269 -8.81 18.92 2.43
C LEU A 269 -9.01 20.43 2.24
N ARG A 270 -8.69 21.19 3.29
CA ARG A 270 -8.74 22.65 3.35
C ARG A 270 -7.41 23.17 3.87
N PHE A 271 -6.78 24.06 3.09
CA PHE A 271 -5.50 24.70 3.42
C PHE A 271 -5.62 26.22 3.57
N ASP A 272 -6.86 26.69 3.67
CA ASP A 272 -7.29 28.08 3.63
C ASP A 272 -8.13 28.48 4.86
N LEU A 273 -8.12 27.65 5.91
CA LEU A 273 -8.83 27.95 7.15
C LEU A 273 -8.17 29.12 7.89
N SER A 274 -8.98 30.05 8.38
CA SER A 274 -8.52 31.08 9.32
C SER A 274 -8.22 30.48 10.70
N VAL A 275 -7.54 31.24 11.57
CA VAL A 275 -7.29 30.84 12.96
C VAL A 275 -8.61 30.55 13.69
N GLU A 276 -9.62 31.40 13.51
CA GLU A 276 -10.94 31.24 14.12
C GLU A 276 -11.68 30.01 13.56
N GLU A 277 -11.52 29.70 12.27
CA GLU A 277 -12.09 28.50 11.67
C GLU A 277 -11.40 27.23 12.17
N ILE A 278 -10.08 27.26 12.39
CA ILE A 278 -9.31 26.16 12.99
C ILE A 278 -9.81 25.89 14.42
N GLU A 279 -9.94 26.92 15.24
CA GLU A 279 -10.42 26.82 16.61
C GLU A 279 -11.86 26.27 16.66
N ALA A 280 -12.78 26.85 15.88
CA ALA A 280 -14.17 26.41 15.84
C ALA A 280 -14.32 24.98 15.32
N GLU A 281 -13.52 24.58 14.32
CA GLU A 281 -13.57 23.22 13.79
C GLU A 281 -12.97 22.19 14.77
N THR A 282 -11.94 22.58 15.52
CA THR A 282 -11.38 21.77 16.62
C THR A 282 -12.45 21.49 17.66
N GLU A 283 -13.19 22.50 18.12
CA GLU A 283 -14.30 22.32 19.07
C GLU A 283 -15.39 21.37 18.55
N ARG A 284 -15.72 21.45 17.25
CA ARG A 284 -16.68 20.53 16.62
C ARG A 284 -16.17 19.09 16.59
N ILE A 285 -14.89 18.89 16.25
CA ILE A 285 -14.24 17.57 16.25
C ILE A 285 -14.34 16.95 17.65
N LEU A 286 -13.90 17.67 18.67
CA LEU A 286 -13.92 17.21 20.06
C LEU A 286 -15.35 16.89 20.53
N SER A 287 -16.30 17.78 20.24
CA SER A 287 -17.71 17.59 20.60
C SER A 287 -18.32 16.36 19.92
N LYS A 288 -18.02 16.14 18.64
CA LYS A 288 -18.53 14.99 17.87
C LYS A 288 -17.94 13.67 18.37
N MET A 289 -16.64 13.62 18.60
CA MET A 289 -15.96 12.45 19.17
C MET A 289 -16.54 12.11 20.55
N LYS A 290 -16.70 13.11 21.42
CA LYS A 290 -17.33 12.93 22.74
C LYS A 290 -18.74 12.37 22.63
N HIS A 291 -19.55 12.96 21.75
CA HIS A 291 -20.95 12.57 21.59
C HIS A 291 -21.08 11.10 21.18
N VAL A 292 -20.29 10.64 20.21
CA VAL A 292 -20.32 9.23 19.76
C VAL A 292 -19.87 8.28 20.88
N ASP A 293 -18.83 8.63 21.63
CA ASP A 293 -18.41 7.81 22.77
C ASP A 293 -19.49 7.72 23.85
N ASP A 294 -20.17 8.83 24.13
CA ASP A 294 -21.28 8.87 25.10
C ASP A 294 -22.50 8.06 24.62
N GLU A 295 -22.81 8.07 23.32
CA GLU A 295 -23.84 7.20 22.75
C GLU A 295 -23.50 5.72 22.91
N ILE A 296 -22.24 5.35 22.66
CA ILE A 296 -21.78 3.96 22.81
C ILE A 296 -21.83 3.54 24.27
N ALA A 297 -21.34 4.38 25.18
CA ALA A 297 -21.35 4.12 26.62
C ALA A 297 -22.76 3.95 27.19
N ALA A 298 -23.78 4.54 26.56
CA ALA A 298 -25.18 4.44 26.98
C ALA A 298 -25.89 3.16 26.50
N LEU A 299 -25.25 2.32 25.66
CA LEU A 299 -25.86 1.11 25.13
C LEU A 299 -26.03 0.02 26.21
N SER A 300 -27.13 -0.73 26.12
CA SER A 300 -27.36 -1.89 26.99
C SER A 300 -26.43 -3.05 26.64
N LEU A 301 -25.62 -3.48 27.62
CA LEU A 301 -24.69 -4.61 27.48
C LEU A 301 -25.37 -5.93 27.10
N ALA A 302 -26.66 -6.09 27.41
CA ALA A 302 -27.41 -7.30 27.08
C ALA A 302 -27.79 -7.41 25.59
N THR A 303 -27.75 -6.30 24.85
CA THR A 303 -28.26 -6.20 23.48
C THR A 303 -27.28 -5.55 22.50
N VAL A 304 -26.11 -5.14 22.98
CA VAL A 304 -25.10 -4.47 22.14
C VAL A 304 -24.64 -5.39 21.00
N SER A 305 -24.57 -4.83 19.79
CA SER A 305 -24.03 -5.49 18.60
C SER A 305 -22.88 -4.66 18.01
N PHE A 306 -22.17 -5.25 17.05
CA PHE A 306 -21.12 -4.57 16.30
C PHE A 306 -21.66 -3.32 15.58
N GLU A 307 -22.80 -3.44 14.89
CA GLU A 307 -23.43 -2.36 14.11
C GLU A 307 -23.88 -1.21 15.01
N GLY A 308 -24.37 -1.52 16.22
CA GLY A 308 -24.82 -0.50 17.17
C GLY A 308 -23.68 0.24 17.88
N SER A 309 -22.45 -0.27 17.82
CA SER A 309 -21.32 0.22 18.64
C SER A 309 -20.02 0.42 17.84
N ALA A 310 -19.25 -0.63 17.58
CA ALA A 310 -17.97 -0.57 16.88
C ALA A 310 -18.08 0.07 15.48
N GLN A 311 -19.17 -0.18 14.75
CA GLN A 311 -19.40 0.48 13.46
C GLN A 311 -19.49 2.00 13.60
N LYS A 312 -20.08 2.52 14.69
CA LYS A 312 -20.13 3.97 14.94
C LYS A 312 -18.74 4.58 15.17
N LEU A 313 -17.82 3.82 15.78
CA LEU A 313 -16.42 4.26 15.91
C LEU A 313 -15.70 4.25 14.56
N ILE A 314 -15.94 3.25 13.72
CA ILE A 314 -15.40 3.20 12.35
C ILE A 314 -15.91 4.39 11.53
N ASP A 315 -17.21 4.67 11.60
CA ASP A 315 -17.83 5.78 10.88
C ASP A 315 -17.34 7.14 11.39
N LEU A 316 -17.14 7.27 12.71
CA LEU A 316 -16.52 8.44 13.32
C LEU A 316 -15.07 8.62 12.82
N ASP A 317 -14.26 7.56 12.85
CA ASP A 317 -12.88 7.62 12.36
C ASP A 317 -12.86 8.07 10.90
N HIS A 318 -13.73 7.50 10.06
CA HIS A 318 -13.89 7.92 8.67
C HIS A 318 -14.21 9.43 8.55
N GLU A 319 -15.19 9.94 9.32
CA GLU A 319 -15.57 11.35 9.30
C GLU A 319 -14.45 12.29 9.81
N MET A 320 -13.73 11.88 10.86
CA MET A 320 -12.79 12.76 11.56
C MET A 320 -11.46 12.92 10.85
N LEU A 321 -11.00 11.93 10.07
CA LEU A 321 -9.62 11.91 9.57
C LEU A 321 -9.23 13.16 8.78
N SER A 322 -9.97 13.51 7.73
CA SER A 322 -9.66 14.70 6.93
C SER A 322 -9.91 16.00 7.71
N ARG A 323 -10.87 16.01 8.64
CA ARG A 323 -11.19 17.16 9.49
C ARG A 323 -10.07 17.47 10.48
N VAL A 324 -9.51 16.44 11.13
CA VAL A 324 -8.34 16.55 12.01
C VAL A 324 -7.15 17.07 11.20
N THR A 325 -6.86 16.47 10.04
CA THR A 325 -5.76 16.96 9.18
C THR A 325 -5.94 18.43 8.79
N ASN A 326 -7.17 18.88 8.48
CA ASN A 326 -7.43 20.28 8.11
C ASN A 326 -7.07 21.27 9.21
N VAL A 327 -7.16 20.88 10.49
CA VAL A 327 -6.84 21.75 11.63
C VAL A 327 -5.43 21.55 12.18
N THR A 328 -4.72 20.48 11.84
CA THR A 328 -3.36 20.21 12.38
C THR A 328 -2.24 20.36 11.36
N PHE A 329 -2.45 19.98 10.09
CA PHE A 329 -1.35 19.84 9.13
C PHE A 329 -0.65 21.15 8.79
N LEU A 330 -1.39 22.27 8.74
CA LEU A 330 -0.80 23.58 8.47
C LEU A 330 0.22 24.01 9.54
N GLY A 331 0.17 23.44 10.74
CA GLY A 331 1.20 23.56 11.78
C GLY A 331 2.61 23.17 11.30
N GLN A 332 2.68 22.25 10.33
CA GLN A 332 3.94 21.72 9.79
C GLN A 332 4.45 22.49 8.58
N VAL A 333 3.62 23.26 7.87
CA VAL A 333 3.96 23.76 6.52
C VAL A 333 3.58 25.21 6.22
N SER A 334 2.69 25.82 7.03
CA SER A 334 2.21 27.18 6.79
C SER A 334 3.34 28.20 7.01
N THR A 335 3.39 29.22 6.16
CA THR A 335 4.30 30.36 6.36
C THR A 335 3.80 31.31 7.44
N ASP A 336 2.50 31.32 7.73
CA ASP A 336 1.92 32.17 8.77
C ASP A 336 2.08 31.56 10.17
N LYS A 337 2.70 32.32 11.09
CA LYS A 337 2.95 31.85 12.45
C LYS A 337 1.66 31.67 13.24
N ALA A 338 0.69 32.59 13.10
CA ALA A 338 -0.56 32.52 13.85
C ALA A 338 -1.35 31.25 13.50
N THR A 339 -1.45 30.93 12.21
CA THR A 339 -1.99 29.66 11.71
C THR A 339 -1.25 28.46 12.29
N ARG A 340 0.10 28.47 12.28
CA ARG A 340 0.87 27.35 12.85
C ARG A 340 0.60 27.16 14.34
N ASP A 341 0.62 28.24 15.11
CA ASP A 341 0.37 28.21 16.56
C ASP A 341 -1.05 27.69 16.85
N ALA A 342 -2.05 28.09 16.05
CA ALA A 342 -3.42 27.59 16.17
C ALA A 342 -3.53 26.09 15.85
N CYS A 343 -2.86 25.62 14.80
CA CYS A 343 -2.80 24.21 14.47
C CYS A 343 -2.11 23.38 15.55
N THR A 344 -1.01 23.88 16.14
CA THR A 344 -0.33 23.20 17.25
C THR A 344 -1.26 23.08 18.45
N LYS A 345 -2.00 24.13 18.81
CA LYS A 345 -2.99 24.07 19.90
C LYS A 345 -4.13 23.10 19.60
N ALA A 346 -4.58 23.05 18.35
CA ALA A 346 -5.60 22.10 17.91
C ALA A 346 -5.11 20.65 18.05
N ASP A 347 -3.88 20.38 17.63
CA ASP A 347 -3.22 19.07 17.75
C ASP A 347 -3.09 18.66 19.23
N GLU A 348 -2.61 19.56 20.10
CA GLU A 348 -2.54 19.36 21.55
C GLU A 348 -3.91 19.00 22.16
N ALA A 349 -4.96 19.76 21.81
CA ALA A 349 -6.30 19.52 22.33
C ALA A 349 -6.91 18.19 21.85
N ILE A 350 -6.66 17.81 20.59
CA ILE A 350 -7.14 16.56 20.00
C ILE A 350 -6.40 15.36 20.59
N GLU A 351 -5.08 15.44 20.78
CA GLU A 351 -4.28 14.40 21.42
C GLU A 351 -4.68 14.22 22.89
N ASP A 352 -4.81 15.32 23.66
CA ASP A 352 -5.29 15.28 25.04
C ASP A 352 -6.67 14.62 25.15
N PHE A 353 -7.58 14.96 24.25
CA PHE A 353 -8.90 14.33 24.22
C PHE A 353 -8.82 12.86 23.80
N SER A 354 -7.99 12.49 22.82
CA SER A 354 -7.79 11.11 22.39
C SER A 354 -7.28 10.23 23.54
N VAL A 355 -6.39 10.75 24.39
CA VAL A 355 -5.98 10.08 25.64
C VAL A 355 -7.17 9.86 26.57
N GLN A 356 -8.02 10.87 26.78
CA GLN A 356 -9.23 10.72 27.61
C GLN A 356 -10.18 9.66 27.06
N ARG A 357 -10.43 9.66 25.74
CA ARG A 357 -11.26 8.65 25.05
C ARG A 357 -10.69 7.24 25.24
N SER A 358 -9.37 7.09 25.13
CA SER A 358 -8.67 5.81 25.29
C SER A 358 -8.75 5.22 26.72
N MET A 359 -9.21 6.01 27.70
CA MET A 359 -9.42 5.63 29.09
C MET A 359 -10.91 5.47 29.47
N ARG A 360 -11.82 5.52 28.50
CA ARG A 360 -13.28 5.37 28.71
C ARG A 360 -13.66 3.92 29.07
N ALA A 361 -13.67 3.61 30.37
CA ALA A 361 -14.02 2.28 30.89
C ALA A 361 -15.45 1.84 30.54
N ASP A 362 -16.38 2.77 30.40
CA ASP A 362 -17.76 2.57 29.96
C ASP A 362 -17.85 2.16 28.48
N VAL A 363 -17.10 2.82 27.60
CA VAL A 363 -16.97 2.42 26.18
C VAL A 363 -16.29 1.06 26.08
N TYR A 364 -15.21 0.84 26.82
CA TYR A 364 -14.52 -0.46 26.87
C TYR A 364 -15.46 -1.60 27.28
N LYS A 365 -16.23 -1.44 28.37
CA LYS A 365 -17.21 -2.45 28.82
C LYS A 365 -18.24 -2.78 27.74
N THR A 366 -18.70 -1.75 27.01
CA THR A 366 -19.66 -1.92 25.91
C THR A 366 -19.06 -2.72 24.75
N ILE A 367 -17.86 -2.36 24.30
CA ILE A 367 -17.17 -3.08 23.22
C ILE A 367 -16.80 -4.52 23.64
N HIS A 368 -16.36 -4.70 24.88
CA HIS A 368 -15.96 -5.99 25.41
C HIS A 368 -17.15 -6.98 25.53
N ALA A 369 -18.38 -6.48 25.76
CA ALA A 369 -19.57 -7.32 25.95
C ALA A 369 -19.91 -8.22 24.75
N PHE A 370 -19.55 -7.81 23.52
CA PHE A 370 -19.75 -8.62 22.31
C PHE A 370 -18.43 -9.04 21.65
N TYR A 371 -17.28 -8.82 22.29
CA TYR A 371 -15.96 -9.05 21.71
C TYR A 371 -15.79 -10.44 21.11
N LYS A 372 -16.21 -11.49 21.83
CA LYS A 372 -16.08 -12.89 21.37
C LYS A 372 -16.96 -13.24 20.15
N SER A 373 -18.04 -12.51 19.92
CA SER A 373 -19.02 -12.76 18.85
C SER A 373 -18.97 -11.72 17.73
N ALA A 374 -18.05 -10.75 17.79
CA ALA A 374 -18.05 -9.59 16.91
C ALA A 374 -17.75 -9.92 15.43
N ALA A 375 -18.45 -9.22 14.55
CA ALA A 375 -18.04 -9.07 13.15
C ALA A 375 -16.71 -8.29 13.07
N PHE A 376 -15.93 -8.51 12.01
CA PHE A 376 -14.60 -7.90 11.83
C PHE A 376 -13.64 -8.08 13.01
N LYS A 377 -13.36 -9.36 13.34
CA LYS A 377 -12.51 -9.78 14.47
C LYS A 377 -11.23 -8.97 14.64
N ARG A 378 -10.52 -8.59 13.56
CA ARG A 378 -9.27 -7.82 13.64
C ARG A 378 -9.49 -6.42 14.23
N TYR A 379 -10.52 -5.68 13.82
CA TYR A 379 -10.76 -4.32 14.33
C TYR A 379 -11.10 -4.35 15.82
N VAL A 380 -12.09 -5.17 16.19
CA VAL A 380 -12.53 -5.25 17.59
C VAL A 380 -11.42 -5.78 18.49
N HIS A 381 -10.65 -6.79 18.05
CA HIS A 381 -9.47 -7.25 18.78
C HIS A 381 -8.45 -6.12 18.99
N ARG A 382 -8.11 -5.35 17.95
CA ARG A 382 -7.16 -4.24 18.10
C ARG A 382 -7.69 -3.13 19.00
N LEU A 383 -8.99 -2.83 18.94
CA LEU A 383 -9.64 -1.85 19.80
C LEU A 383 -9.64 -2.27 21.27
N VAL A 384 -10.03 -3.51 21.57
CA VAL A 384 -9.96 -4.10 22.92
C VAL A 384 -8.52 -4.11 23.42
N GLN A 385 -7.58 -4.54 22.58
CA GLN A 385 -6.16 -4.55 22.92
C GLN A 385 -5.64 -3.16 23.29
N ASP A 386 -6.04 -2.09 22.59
CA ASP A 386 -5.61 -0.73 22.96
C ASP A 386 -6.13 -0.33 24.35
N PHE A 387 -7.40 -0.62 24.65
CA PHE A 387 -7.98 -0.37 25.97
C PHE A 387 -7.26 -1.16 27.07
N GLU A 388 -6.93 -2.43 26.80
CA GLU A 388 -6.20 -3.27 27.75
C GLU A 388 -4.75 -2.81 27.94
N ARG A 389 -4.09 -2.33 26.88
CA ARG A 389 -2.77 -1.69 26.95
C ARG A 389 -2.81 -0.32 27.64
N ASN A 390 -4.01 0.21 27.87
CA ASN A 390 -4.29 1.35 28.72
C ASN A 390 -4.70 0.99 30.15
N GLY A 391 -4.87 -0.30 30.44
CA GLY A 391 -5.14 -0.81 31.78
C GLY A 391 -6.62 -0.89 32.13
N LEU A 392 -7.55 -0.74 31.17
CA LEU A 392 -8.99 -0.74 31.47
C LEU A 392 -9.56 -2.09 31.95
N GLN A 393 -8.79 -3.16 31.81
CA GLN A 393 -9.02 -4.48 32.41
C GLN A 393 -8.58 -4.58 33.89
N LEU A 394 -7.79 -3.63 34.38
CA LEU A 394 -7.30 -3.61 35.76
C LEU A 394 -8.36 -3.07 36.73
N SER A 395 -8.09 -3.19 38.04
CA SER A 395 -8.89 -2.49 39.06
C SER A 395 -8.77 -0.97 38.94
N GLU A 396 -9.78 -0.22 39.40
CA GLU A 396 -9.78 1.25 39.34
C GLU A 396 -8.56 1.89 40.02
N GLU A 397 -8.06 1.27 41.10
CA GLU A 397 -6.84 1.71 41.80
C GLU A 397 -5.62 1.61 40.88
N LYS A 398 -5.39 0.45 40.27
CA LYS A 398 -4.27 0.24 39.34
C LYS A 398 -4.41 1.07 38.07
N GLN A 399 -5.63 1.30 37.59
CA GLN A 399 -5.89 2.21 36.47
C GLN A 399 -5.40 3.62 36.78
N LYS A 400 -5.72 4.16 37.97
CA LYS A 400 -5.28 5.49 38.40
C LYS A 400 -3.76 5.58 38.51
N GLU A 401 -3.10 4.54 39.03
CA GLU A 401 -1.63 4.47 39.10
C GLU A 401 -0.99 4.50 37.70
N VAL A 402 -1.44 3.61 36.81
CA VAL A 402 -0.94 3.53 35.42
C VAL A 402 -1.16 4.85 34.69
N GLN A 403 -2.33 5.47 34.86
CA GLN A 403 -2.65 6.77 34.27
C GLN A 403 -1.69 7.86 34.77
N ALA A 404 -1.46 7.95 36.08
CA ALA A 404 -0.55 8.93 36.67
C ALA A 404 0.89 8.75 36.16
N TRP A 405 1.38 7.52 36.05
CA TRP A 405 2.71 7.24 35.49
C TRP A 405 2.81 7.57 34.00
N LYS A 406 1.79 7.24 33.19
CA LYS A 406 1.76 7.59 31.77
C LYS A 406 1.73 9.10 31.55
N GLN A 407 0.96 9.85 32.34
CA GLN A 407 0.96 11.31 32.31
C GLN A 407 2.34 11.89 32.66
N LYS A 408 3.00 11.33 33.69
CA LYS A 408 4.37 11.72 34.04
C LYS A 408 5.37 11.40 32.93
N LEU A 409 5.27 10.21 32.31
CA LEU A 409 6.08 9.83 31.16
C LEU A 409 5.91 10.78 29.97
N SER A 410 4.67 11.22 29.69
CA SER A 410 4.40 12.22 28.65
C SER A 410 5.11 13.54 28.94
N LYS A 411 4.92 14.09 30.15
CA LYS A 411 5.58 15.34 30.60
C LYS A 411 7.11 15.24 30.54
N LEU A 412 7.69 14.14 31.01
CA LEU A 412 9.13 13.89 30.95
C LEU A 412 9.62 13.79 29.51
N GLY A 413 8.85 13.15 28.62
CA GLY A 413 9.15 13.08 27.19
C GLY A 413 9.16 14.45 26.52
N ILE A 414 8.19 15.31 26.83
CA ILE A 414 8.14 16.69 26.36
C ILE A 414 9.35 17.47 26.87
N GLN A 415 9.62 17.42 28.18
CA GLN A 415 10.77 18.10 28.79
C GLN A 415 12.10 17.66 28.17
N PHE A 416 12.28 16.35 27.94
CA PHE A 416 13.48 15.80 27.31
C PHE A 416 13.73 16.41 25.91
N HIS A 417 12.68 16.51 25.09
CA HIS A 417 12.76 17.09 23.75
C HIS A 417 12.89 18.62 23.79
N GLN A 418 12.19 19.30 24.68
CA GLN A 418 12.31 20.75 24.88
C GLN A 418 13.74 21.13 25.25
N ASN A 419 14.34 20.43 26.21
CA ASN A 419 15.73 20.65 26.60
C ASN A 419 16.68 20.55 25.39
N LEU A 420 16.49 19.57 24.51
CA LEU A 420 17.29 19.40 23.29
C LEU A 420 17.03 20.48 22.23
N THR A 421 15.79 20.94 22.13
CA THR A 421 15.36 21.95 21.13
C THR A 421 15.82 23.35 21.53
N GLU A 422 15.77 23.66 22.82
CA GLU A 422 16.20 24.92 23.41
C GLU A 422 17.70 24.96 23.71
N GLU A 423 18.43 23.89 23.39
CA GLU A 423 19.87 23.82 23.60
C GLU A 423 20.60 24.81 22.69
N THR A 424 21.39 25.70 23.29
CA THR A 424 22.10 26.78 22.60
C THR A 424 23.62 26.56 22.57
N VAL A 425 24.10 25.38 22.96
CA VAL A 425 25.51 25.02 22.85
C VAL A 425 26.01 25.31 21.43
N GLU A 426 27.09 26.08 21.36
CA GLU A 426 27.77 26.45 20.12
C GLU A 426 29.28 26.24 20.27
N VAL A 427 29.95 26.11 19.13
CA VAL A 427 31.41 26.14 19.04
C VAL A 427 31.84 27.15 17.99
N ASN A 428 32.80 28.00 18.34
CA ASN A 428 33.20 29.14 17.51
C ASN A 428 34.56 28.91 16.88
N PHE A 429 34.63 28.99 15.55
CA PHE A 429 35.84 28.70 14.77
C PHE A 429 36.26 29.88 13.90
N SER A 430 37.56 30.08 13.77
CA SER A 430 38.12 30.99 12.75
C SER A 430 37.93 30.42 11.33
N LEU A 431 38.03 31.27 10.31
CA LEU A 431 38.01 30.83 8.91
C LEU A 431 39.04 29.72 8.63
N GLU A 432 40.23 29.83 9.22
CA GLU A 432 41.30 28.84 9.08
C GLU A 432 40.94 27.47 9.66
N GLU A 433 40.12 27.42 10.72
CA GLU A 433 39.66 26.18 11.35
C GLU A 433 38.52 25.51 10.61
N LEU A 434 37.83 26.26 9.72
CA LEU A 434 36.75 25.79 8.87
C LEU A 434 37.20 25.45 7.43
N LYS A 435 38.46 25.73 7.07
CA LYS A 435 39.00 25.43 5.73
C LYS A 435 38.87 23.95 5.40
N GLY A 436 38.08 23.64 4.39
CA GLY A 436 37.72 22.27 4.00
C GLY A 436 36.22 22.05 3.86
N LEU A 437 35.42 22.93 4.46
CA LEU A 437 34.01 23.11 4.15
C LEU A 437 33.84 23.91 2.85
N SER A 438 32.68 23.77 2.20
CA SER A 438 32.35 24.56 1.01
C SER A 438 32.21 26.05 1.36
N GLU A 439 32.51 26.92 0.39
CA GLU A 439 32.35 28.36 0.57
C GLU A 439 30.90 28.75 0.86
N ASP A 440 29.95 28.10 0.16
CA ASP A 440 28.51 28.27 0.37
C ASP A 440 28.11 27.93 1.82
N PHE A 441 28.69 26.88 2.41
CA PHE A 441 28.42 26.50 3.80
C PHE A 441 28.99 27.53 4.79
N ILE A 442 30.23 27.96 4.62
CA ILE A 442 30.85 28.96 5.50
C ILE A 442 30.10 30.30 5.43
N ALA A 443 29.67 30.69 4.23
CA ALA A 443 28.90 31.92 4.02
C ALA A 443 27.53 31.92 4.72
N ALA A 444 26.96 30.74 4.97
CA ALA A 444 25.69 30.58 5.69
C ALA A 444 25.83 30.64 7.22
N LEU A 445 27.05 30.55 7.77
CA LEU A 445 27.28 30.61 9.22
C LEU A 445 27.21 32.04 9.74
N GLU A 446 26.58 32.21 10.91
CA GLU A 446 26.60 33.49 11.61
C GLU A 446 28.03 33.83 12.04
N LYS A 447 28.46 35.07 11.81
CA LYS A 447 29.75 35.57 12.26
C LYS A 447 29.56 36.34 13.56
N GLY A 448 30.20 35.88 14.64
CA GLY A 448 30.19 36.55 15.93
C GLY A 448 31.03 37.83 15.94
N ASP A 449 30.87 38.62 17.00
CA ASP A 449 31.56 39.90 17.20
C ASP A 449 33.09 39.76 17.27
N ASP A 450 33.59 38.58 17.65
CA ASP A 450 35.02 38.24 17.69
C ASP A 450 35.59 37.86 16.31
N GLY A 451 34.76 37.92 15.26
CA GLY A 451 35.12 37.60 13.89
C GLY A 451 35.19 36.10 13.59
N LYS A 452 34.82 35.23 14.54
CA LYS A 452 34.69 33.79 14.33
C LYS A 452 33.30 33.43 13.83
N PHE A 453 33.20 32.27 13.20
CA PHE A 453 31.96 31.69 12.73
C PHE A 453 31.36 30.80 13.81
N LYS A 454 30.09 31.05 14.11
CA LYS A 454 29.29 30.28 15.06
C LYS A 454 28.79 29.01 14.41
N VAL A 455 29.08 27.88 15.03
CA VAL A 455 28.53 26.58 14.66
C VAL A 455 27.60 26.13 15.76
N THR A 456 26.30 26.13 15.47
CA THR A 456 25.24 25.70 16.37
C THR A 456 24.82 24.26 16.08
N PHE A 457 23.94 23.68 16.89
CA PHE A 457 23.43 22.32 16.71
C PHE A 457 21.91 22.25 16.55
N ALA A 458 21.31 23.36 16.10
CA ALA A 458 19.86 23.51 15.94
C ALA A 458 19.31 22.74 14.72
N SER A 459 20.14 22.39 13.72
CA SER A 459 19.77 21.53 12.60
C SER A 459 20.68 20.30 12.50
N HIS A 460 20.09 19.15 12.18
CA HIS A 460 20.83 17.88 11.99
C HIS A 460 21.78 17.91 10.79
N GLU A 461 21.56 18.83 9.84
CA GLU A 461 22.40 19.02 8.64
C GLU A 461 23.83 19.46 8.99
N LEU A 462 24.02 20.16 10.11
CA LEU A 462 25.33 20.64 10.57
C LEU A 462 26.28 19.47 10.94
N LEU A 463 25.76 18.37 11.48
CA LEU A 463 26.61 17.20 11.77
C LEU A 463 27.08 16.50 10.51
N HIS A 464 26.24 16.44 9.47
CA HIS A 464 26.63 15.84 8.19
C HIS A 464 27.65 16.74 7.46
N ALA A 465 27.43 18.05 7.43
CA ALA A 465 28.36 19.00 6.82
C ALA A 465 29.76 18.93 7.46
N PHE A 466 29.86 18.91 8.80
CA PHE A 466 31.15 18.78 9.48
C PHE A 466 31.76 17.38 9.39
N ALA A 467 30.93 16.33 9.36
CA ALA A 467 31.40 14.96 9.27
C ALA A 467 31.94 14.56 7.89
N LEU A 468 31.40 15.15 6.81
CA LEU A 468 31.78 14.91 5.41
C LEU A 468 32.75 15.96 4.85
N SER A 469 33.06 16.99 5.64
CA SER A 469 33.93 18.09 5.23
C SER A 469 35.35 17.61 4.90
N ASN A 470 35.90 18.13 3.80
CA ASN A 470 37.30 17.98 3.41
C ASN A 470 38.21 18.82 4.31
N LEU A 471 38.10 18.74 5.65
CA LEU A 471 39.03 19.31 6.64
C LEU A 471 40.39 18.59 6.56
N ARG A 472 40.99 18.53 5.36
CA ARG A 472 41.99 17.56 4.91
C ARG A 472 43.42 17.91 5.30
N VAL A 473 43.74 19.17 5.64
CA VAL A 473 45.12 19.64 5.40
C VAL A 473 45.77 20.46 6.52
N ARG A 474 45.28 20.49 7.77
CA ARG A 474 45.93 21.32 8.81
C ARG A 474 45.88 20.77 10.23
N PRO A 475 46.86 21.14 11.10
CA PRO A 475 46.94 20.71 12.51
C PRO A 475 45.65 20.87 13.33
N ARG A 476 44.76 21.79 12.92
CA ARG A 476 43.53 22.12 13.65
C ARG A 476 42.28 21.37 13.18
N ALA A 477 42.34 20.62 12.07
CA ALA A 477 41.19 19.88 11.55
C ALA A 477 40.68 18.82 12.56
N LEU A 478 41.62 18.11 13.21
CA LEU A 478 41.30 17.14 14.25
C LEU A 478 40.64 17.79 15.47
N SER A 479 41.14 18.96 15.90
CA SER A 479 40.55 19.70 17.02
C SER A 479 39.17 20.26 16.69
N THR A 480 38.94 20.73 15.45
CA THR A 480 37.62 21.18 15.00
C THR A 480 36.60 20.03 15.05
N ARG A 481 36.91 18.89 14.41
CA ARG A 481 36.01 17.72 14.42
C ARG A 481 35.71 17.22 15.83
N LYS A 482 36.75 17.15 16.69
CA LYS A 482 36.60 16.75 18.08
C LYS A 482 35.73 17.73 18.88
N ALA A 483 35.93 19.04 18.72
CA ALA A 483 35.13 20.04 19.43
C ALA A 483 33.64 19.94 19.03
N VAL A 484 33.36 19.79 17.74
CA VAL A 484 31.99 19.60 17.22
C VAL A 484 31.36 18.31 17.76
N GLU A 485 32.06 17.18 17.67
CA GLU A 485 31.55 15.87 18.13
C GLU A 485 31.27 15.86 19.63
N VAL A 486 32.21 16.37 20.44
CA VAL A 486 32.07 16.44 21.89
C VAL A 486 30.94 17.39 22.29
N ALA A 487 30.84 18.56 21.66
CA ALA A 487 29.78 19.52 21.97
C ALA A 487 28.40 18.92 21.65
N PHE A 488 28.24 18.29 20.49
CA PHE A 488 26.97 17.70 20.07
C PHE A 488 26.52 16.53 20.96
N ASN A 489 27.42 15.60 21.28
CA ASN A 489 27.10 14.40 22.07
C ASN A 489 27.05 14.66 23.58
N ARG A 490 27.32 15.89 24.03
CA ARG A 490 27.18 16.32 25.42
C ARG A 490 26.01 17.26 25.69
N ARG A 491 25.18 17.51 24.68
CA ARG A 491 23.98 18.35 24.83
C ARG A 491 23.08 17.80 25.94
N CYS A 492 22.66 18.70 26.83
CA CYS A 492 21.74 18.43 27.92
C CYS A 492 22.12 17.29 28.88
N ILE A 493 23.39 16.88 29.02
CA ILE A 493 23.76 15.78 29.94
C ILE A 493 23.27 16.05 31.37
N ASP A 494 23.45 17.28 31.85
CA ASP A 494 23.07 17.73 33.19
C ASP A 494 21.55 17.71 33.45
N LYS A 495 20.74 17.80 32.39
CA LYS A 495 19.27 17.83 32.47
C LYS A 495 18.62 16.48 32.11
N ASN A 496 19.06 15.88 31.00
CA ASN A 496 18.35 14.78 30.35
C ASN A 496 18.72 13.39 30.89
N VAL A 497 19.86 13.21 31.55
CA VAL A 497 20.22 11.91 32.14
C VAL A 497 19.24 11.52 33.24
N ALA A 498 18.98 12.43 34.19
CA ALA A 498 18.02 12.18 35.28
C ALA A 498 16.59 11.95 34.77
N ILE A 499 16.17 12.68 33.73
CA ILE A 499 14.88 12.48 33.06
C ILE A 499 14.81 11.07 32.46
N LEU A 500 15.87 10.63 31.77
CA LEU A 500 15.90 9.31 31.15
C LEU A 500 15.86 8.18 32.19
N GLU A 501 16.60 8.29 33.28
CA GLU A 501 16.57 7.33 34.39
C GLU A 501 15.16 7.18 34.96
N GLU A 502 14.49 8.29 35.25
CA GLU A 502 13.11 8.28 35.74
C GLU A 502 12.13 7.68 34.70
N MET A 503 12.29 8.02 33.42
CA MET A 503 11.46 7.44 32.35
C MET A 503 11.63 5.92 32.26
N LEU A 504 12.85 5.39 32.44
CA LEU A 504 13.11 3.94 32.41
C LEU A 504 12.40 3.23 33.58
N GLU A 505 12.47 3.79 34.79
CA GLU A 505 11.76 3.25 35.96
C GLU A 505 10.24 3.24 35.76
N LEU A 506 9.67 4.37 35.31
CA LEU A 506 8.24 4.51 35.10
C LEU A 506 7.74 3.59 33.99
N ARG A 507 8.49 3.46 32.89
CA ARG A 507 8.18 2.52 31.80
C ARG A 507 8.11 1.07 32.30
N ASN A 508 9.04 0.69 33.19
CA ASN A 508 9.03 -0.65 33.78
C ASN A 508 7.84 -0.84 34.73
N LYS A 509 7.54 0.13 35.60
CA LYS A 509 6.37 0.10 36.49
C LYS A 509 5.06 -0.06 35.71
N VAL A 510 4.87 0.74 34.65
CA VAL A 510 3.69 0.64 33.78
C VAL A 510 3.58 -0.75 33.16
N ALA A 511 4.66 -1.29 32.59
CA ALA A 511 4.64 -2.59 31.94
C ALA A 511 4.30 -3.74 32.91
N LEU A 512 4.94 -3.77 34.09
CA LEU A 512 4.70 -4.78 35.11
C LEU A 512 3.24 -4.74 35.62
N THR A 513 2.70 -3.54 35.86
CA THR A 513 1.30 -3.39 36.32
C THR A 513 0.29 -3.83 35.27
N LEU A 514 0.61 -3.67 33.98
CA LEU A 514 -0.19 -4.16 32.86
C LEU A 514 -0.02 -5.67 32.58
N GLY A 515 0.86 -6.36 33.31
CA GLY A 515 1.06 -7.81 33.19
C GLY A 515 2.16 -8.23 32.21
N TYR A 516 3.00 -7.30 31.75
CA TYR A 516 4.15 -7.61 30.89
C TYR A 516 5.42 -7.80 31.70
N GLU A 517 6.35 -8.63 31.22
CA GLU A 517 7.63 -8.89 31.88
C GLU A 517 8.49 -7.61 32.01
N ASN A 518 8.46 -6.76 30.99
CA ASN A 518 9.22 -5.52 30.93
C ASN A 518 8.63 -4.60 29.84
N HIS A 519 9.14 -3.36 29.76
CA HIS A 519 8.66 -2.39 28.78
C HIS A 519 8.88 -2.83 27.33
N ALA A 520 9.95 -3.57 27.02
CA ALA A 520 10.19 -4.05 25.67
C ALA A 520 9.12 -5.06 25.24
N ALA A 521 8.74 -6.01 26.12
CA ALA A 521 7.63 -6.93 25.86
C ALA A 521 6.30 -6.18 25.61
N TYR A 522 6.02 -5.14 26.41
CA TYR A 522 4.86 -4.27 26.20
C TYR A 522 4.87 -3.59 24.82
N VAL A 523 6.01 -3.06 24.37
CA VAL A 523 6.09 -2.38 23.06
C VAL A 523 6.02 -3.37 21.91
N LEU A 524 6.69 -4.53 22.03
CA LEU A 524 6.87 -5.49 20.94
C LEU A 524 5.63 -6.33 20.63
N GLU A 525 4.67 -6.45 21.56
CA GLU A 525 3.38 -7.14 21.31
C GLU A 525 2.62 -6.60 20.07
N GLN A 526 2.81 -5.31 19.73
CA GLN A 526 2.22 -4.68 18.55
C GLN A 526 3.25 -4.41 17.44
N ARG A 527 4.30 -5.24 17.37
CA ARG A 527 5.39 -5.17 16.39
C ARG A 527 5.50 -6.51 15.68
N MET A 528 6.02 -6.50 14.45
CA MET A 528 6.32 -7.72 13.69
C MET A 528 7.30 -8.62 14.44
N ALA A 529 8.22 -8.04 15.22
CA ALA A 529 9.16 -8.79 16.03
C ALA A 529 8.54 -9.53 17.23
N GLU A 530 7.35 -9.13 17.69
CA GLU A 530 6.54 -9.72 18.78
C GLU A 530 7.16 -9.74 20.19
N THR A 531 8.40 -10.21 20.35
CA THR A 531 9.02 -10.49 21.66
C THR A 531 10.45 -9.95 21.79
N PRO A 532 10.91 -9.61 23.01
CA PRO A 532 12.31 -9.23 23.24
C PRO A 532 13.32 -10.31 22.84
N ALA A 533 12.94 -11.59 22.94
CA ALA A 533 13.78 -12.72 22.57
C ALA A 533 14.08 -12.73 21.06
N ASN A 534 13.06 -12.47 20.23
CA ASN A 534 13.22 -12.39 18.78
C ASN A 534 14.15 -11.23 18.38
N VAL A 535 13.97 -10.04 18.97
CA VAL A 535 14.85 -8.89 18.73
C VAL A 535 16.29 -9.19 19.15
N LYS A 536 16.49 -9.79 20.33
CA LYS A 536 17.82 -10.15 20.82
C LYS A 536 18.50 -11.18 19.90
N ALA A 537 17.75 -12.19 19.45
CA ALA A 537 18.27 -13.21 18.52
C ALA A 537 18.67 -12.59 17.18
N PHE A 538 17.81 -11.73 16.62
CA PHE A 538 18.07 -11.01 15.38
C PHE A 538 19.33 -10.12 15.47
N LEU A 539 19.43 -9.28 16.50
CA LEU A 539 20.60 -8.41 16.69
C LEU A 539 21.89 -9.19 16.94
N SER A 540 21.82 -10.28 17.71
CA SER A 540 23.00 -11.13 17.98
C SER A 540 23.48 -11.84 16.71
N ASP A 541 22.58 -12.33 15.87
CA ASP A 541 22.93 -12.93 14.58
C ASP A 541 23.53 -11.89 13.63
N LEU A 542 22.98 -10.67 13.61
CA LEU A 542 23.51 -9.56 12.82
C LEU A 542 24.93 -9.17 13.29
N ASP A 543 25.15 -9.05 14.60
CA ASP A 543 26.48 -8.78 15.19
C ASP A 543 27.49 -9.86 14.79
N ASN A 544 27.12 -11.14 14.90
CA ASN A 544 28.00 -12.25 14.54
C ASN A 544 28.47 -12.18 13.07
N LYS A 545 27.60 -11.68 12.18
CA LYS A 545 27.90 -11.54 10.74
C LYS A 545 28.65 -10.25 10.42
N LEU A 546 28.32 -9.14 11.07
CA LEU A 546 28.85 -7.81 10.73
C LEU A 546 30.12 -7.43 11.51
N VAL A 547 30.30 -7.88 12.76
CA VAL A 547 31.49 -7.52 13.56
C VAL A 547 32.82 -7.89 12.89
N PRO A 548 32.97 -9.08 12.24
CA PRO A 548 34.20 -9.39 11.50
C PRO A 548 34.48 -8.42 10.34
N LEU A 549 33.43 -7.99 9.63
CA LEU A 549 33.54 -7.01 8.54
C LEU A 549 33.87 -5.62 9.10
N ALA A 550 33.17 -5.19 10.15
CA ALA A 550 33.40 -3.91 10.81
C ALA A 550 34.84 -3.80 11.35
N LYS A 551 35.41 -4.89 11.88
CA LYS A 551 36.83 -4.91 12.30
C LYS A 551 37.77 -4.66 11.12
N LYS A 552 37.54 -5.34 9.99
CA LYS A 552 38.33 -5.14 8.76
C LYS A 552 38.21 -3.69 8.26
N ASP A 553 37.01 -3.12 8.29
CA ASP A 553 36.78 -1.75 7.86
C ASP A 553 37.46 -0.75 8.80
N LEU A 554 37.35 -0.94 10.12
CA LEU A 554 38.04 -0.13 11.11
C LEU A 554 39.57 -0.19 10.97
N ASP A 555 40.14 -1.36 10.68
CA ASP A 555 41.57 -1.51 10.39
C ASP A 555 41.98 -0.72 9.13
N ASN A 556 41.14 -0.72 8.09
CA ASN A 556 41.38 0.07 6.90
C ASN A 556 41.33 1.58 7.19
N LEU A 557 40.35 2.02 7.99
CA LEU A 557 40.26 3.42 8.43
C LEU A 557 41.47 3.81 9.28
N LEU A 558 41.94 2.91 10.16
CA LEU A 558 43.08 3.16 11.03
C LEU A 558 44.37 3.36 10.25
N LYS A 559 44.60 2.57 9.19
CA LYS A 559 45.73 2.74 8.27
C LYS A 559 45.68 4.08 7.53
N LEU A 560 44.48 4.51 7.11
CA LEU A 560 44.32 5.84 6.50
C LEU A 560 44.68 6.95 7.49
N LYS A 561 44.27 6.79 8.75
CA LYS A 561 44.61 7.73 9.83
C LYS A 561 46.11 7.78 10.13
N GLU A 562 46.78 6.63 10.17
CA GLU A 562 48.23 6.54 10.39
C GLU A 562 48.99 7.33 9.31
N VAL A 563 48.69 7.07 8.04
CA VAL A 563 49.29 7.78 6.91
C VAL A 563 49.01 9.28 6.94
N ASP A 564 47.78 9.70 7.25
CA ASP A 564 47.45 11.12 7.38
C ASP A 564 48.18 11.78 8.57
N CYS A 565 48.31 11.08 9.70
CA CYS A 565 49.08 11.56 10.84
C CYS A 565 50.56 11.74 10.50
N GLU A 566 51.18 10.75 9.85
CA GLU A 566 52.57 10.83 9.39
C GLU A 566 52.79 11.99 8.41
N ARG A 567 51.94 12.08 7.37
CA ARG A 567 52.05 13.11 6.33
C ARG A 567 51.96 14.53 6.90
N ASN A 568 51.15 14.73 7.92
CA ASN A 568 50.89 16.05 8.49
C ASN A 568 51.64 16.33 9.80
N GLY A 569 52.48 15.40 10.28
CA GLY A 569 53.18 15.51 11.56
C GLY A 569 52.25 15.53 12.78
N TRP A 570 51.08 14.89 12.69
CA TRP A 570 50.14 14.79 13.82
C TRP A 570 50.46 13.58 14.69
N LYS A 571 50.11 13.67 15.98
CA LYS A 571 50.20 12.52 16.88
C LYS A 571 49.19 11.44 16.48
N PHE A 572 49.68 10.27 16.10
CA PHE A 572 48.87 9.07 15.95
C PHE A 572 48.61 8.45 17.33
N ASP A 573 47.33 8.19 17.64
CA ASP A 573 46.89 7.65 18.94
C ASP A 573 46.51 6.16 18.87
N GLY A 574 46.73 5.50 17.73
CA GLY A 574 46.53 4.06 17.56
C GLY A 574 45.07 3.60 17.52
N LYS A 575 44.09 4.50 17.34
CA LYS A 575 42.66 4.16 17.34
C LYS A 575 41.82 5.04 16.41
N ILE A 576 40.64 4.57 16.02
CA ILE A 576 39.60 5.40 15.40
C ILE A 576 38.69 5.94 16.50
N ASN A 577 38.67 7.26 16.69
CA ASN A 577 37.75 7.91 17.61
C ASN A 577 36.44 8.29 16.88
N MET A 578 35.39 8.65 17.63
CA MET A 578 34.10 9.06 17.03
C MET A 578 34.23 10.27 16.09
N TRP A 579 35.09 11.23 16.41
CA TRP A 579 35.41 12.39 15.56
C TRP A 579 36.30 12.06 14.34
N ASP A 580 36.80 10.83 14.24
CA ASP A 580 37.59 10.32 13.12
C ASP A 580 36.74 9.47 12.17
N PHE A 581 35.75 8.74 12.70
CA PHE A 581 35.01 7.69 12.01
C PHE A 581 34.41 8.14 10.66
N ARG A 582 33.52 9.15 10.67
CA ARG A 582 32.85 9.62 9.44
C ARG A 582 33.82 10.24 8.43
N PHE A 583 34.85 10.93 8.92
CA PHE A 583 35.88 11.52 8.06
C PHE A 583 36.66 10.44 7.31
N TYR A 584 37.17 9.42 8.00
CA TYR A 584 37.94 8.37 7.34
C TYR A 584 37.07 7.45 6.49
N MET A 585 35.79 7.28 6.82
CA MET A 585 34.82 6.58 5.95
C MET A 585 34.68 7.27 4.59
N ASP A 586 34.48 8.58 4.56
CA ASP A 586 34.44 9.37 3.32
C ASP A 586 35.78 9.30 2.56
N GLN A 587 36.91 9.42 3.26
CA GLN A 587 38.24 9.29 2.66
C GLN A 587 38.48 7.91 2.05
N PHE A 588 37.99 6.85 2.70
CA PHE A 588 38.06 5.50 2.20
C PHE A 588 37.27 5.37 0.89
N VAL A 589 36.04 5.88 0.83
CA VAL A 589 35.21 5.87 -0.39
C VAL A 589 35.87 6.68 -1.51
N LYS A 590 36.34 7.90 -1.24
CA LYS A 590 37.04 8.72 -2.25
C LYS A 590 38.26 8.02 -2.83
N LYS A 591 39.08 7.39 -1.97
CA LYS A 591 40.33 6.74 -2.40
C LYS A 591 40.11 5.41 -3.12
N HIS A 592 39.16 4.60 -2.66
CA HIS A 592 38.99 3.23 -3.16
C HIS A 592 37.88 3.10 -4.20
N CYS A 593 36.87 3.97 -4.19
CA CYS A 593 35.77 3.95 -5.13
C CYS A 593 35.88 5.04 -6.22
N SER A 594 36.77 6.03 -6.07
CA SER A 594 36.92 7.17 -7.00
C SER A 594 35.61 7.95 -7.23
N ILE A 595 34.74 7.98 -6.22
CA ILE A 595 33.47 8.73 -6.23
C ILE A 595 33.69 10.07 -5.55
N ASP A 596 33.39 11.15 -6.27
CA ASP A 596 33.37 12.52 -5.76
C ASP A 596 31.92 12.99 -5.65
N ALA A 597 31.40 13.03 -4.42
CA ALA A 597 29.99 13.34 -4.16
C ALA A 597 29.57 14.69 -4.73
N GLU A 598 30.43 15.71 -4.73
CA GLU A 598 30.10 17.04 -5.25
C GLU A 598 29.96 17.02 -6.78
N LYS A 599 30.80 16.27 -7.48
CA LYS A 599 30.68 16.10 -8.94
C LYS A 599 29.45 15.26 -9.31
N VAL A 600 29.14 14.24 -8.51
CA VAL A 600 27.97 13.39 -8.74
C VAL A 600 26.66 14.21 -8.68
N ARG A 601 26.59 15.24 -7.82
CA ARG A 601 25.40 16.13 -7.75
C ARG A 601 25.05 16.79 -9.08
N GLU A 602 26.04 17.07 -9.92
CA GLU A 602 25.83 17.72 -11.24
C GLU A 602 24.96 16.87 -12.17
N PHE A 603 24.91 15.55 -11.95
CA PHE A 603 24.10 14.60 -12.71
C PHE A 603 22.67 14.44 -12.19
N PHE A 604 22.34 15.01 -11.02
CA PHE A 604 21.01 14.91 -10.43
C PHE A 604 20.30 16.27 -10.29
N PRO A 605 19.99 16.99 -11.40
CA PRO A 605 19.07 18.12 -11.35
C PRO A 605 17.70 17.69 -10.82
N LEU A 606 17.17 18.37 -9.80
CA LEU A 606 15.90 18.02 -9.14
C LEU A 606 14.75 17.82 -10.13
N ALA A 607 14.63 18.69 -11.14
CA ALA A 607 13.57 18.59 -12.15
C ALA A 607 13.64 17.28 -12.95
N HIS A 608 14.85 16.81 -13.27
CA HIS A 608 15.06 15.54 -13.97
C HIS A 608 14.78 14.37 -13.02
N VAL A 609 15.35 14.39 -11.80
CA VAL A 609 15.10 13.37 -10.77
C VAL A 609 13.61 13.20 -10.50
N THR A 610 12.85 14.28 -10.32
CA THR A 610 11.40 14.20 -10.14
C THR A 610 10.71 13.56 -11.34
N THR A 611 11.12 13.89 -12.57
CA THR A 611 10.49 13.35 -13.78
C THR A 611 10.70 11.85 -13.88
N GLU A 612 11.94 11.39 -13.71
CA GLU A 612 12.28 9.97 -13.85
C GLU A 612 11.78 9.14 -12.66
N LEU A 613 11.86 9.65 -11.43
CA LEU A 613 11.27 9.00 -10.26
C LEU A 613 9.78 8.75 -10.49
N LEU A 614 9.03 9.77 -10.93
CA LEU A 614 7.61 9.62 -11.23
C LEU A 614 7.36 8.64 -12.39
N ALA A 615 8.22 8.59 -13.40
CA ALA A 615 8.12 7.62 -14.50
C ALA A 615 8.32 6.17 -14.01
N MET A 616 9.37 5.92 -13.22
CA MET A 616 9.66 4.60 -12.65
C MET A 616 8.52 4.07 -11.79
N TYR A 617 7.95 4.90 -10.91
CA TYR A 617 6.81 4.50 -10.10
C TYR A 617 5.54 4.25 -10.92
N GLN A 618 5.33 5.00 -12.01
CA GLN A 618 4.22 4.75 -12.94
C GLN A 618 4.36 3.39 -13.63
N GLU A 619 5.56 3.04 -14.07
CA GLU A 619 5.83 1.75 -14.69
C GLU A 619 5.69 0.61 -13.68
N LEU A 620 6.43 0.68 -12.56
CA LEU A 620 6.48 -0.37 -11.55
C LEU A 620 5.11 -0.71 -10.98
N LEU A 621 4.29 0.30 -10.70
CA LEU A 621 2.99 0.13 -10.05
C LEU A 621 1.81 0.14 -11.03
N SER A 622 2.08 0.25 -12.34
CA SER A 622 1.05 0.41 -13.37
C SER A 622 0.09 1.56 -13.05
N LEU A 623 0.65 2.74 -12.83
CA LEU A 623 -0.06 3.97 -12.49
C LEU A 623 0.14 5.03 -13.56
N LYS A 624 -0.71 6.06 -13.53
CA LYS A 624 -0.59 7.28 -14.32
C LYS A 624 -0.72 8.48 -13.42
N PHE A 625 0.30 9.32 -13.39
CA PHE A 625 0.32 10.56 -12.62
C PHE A 625 -0.04 11.73 -13.51
N VAL A 626 -0.96 12.58 -13.05
CA VAL A 626 -1.43 13.76 -13.78
C VAL A 626 -1.31 14.96 -12.87
N GLU A 627 -0.40 15.87 -13.20
CA GLU A 627 -0.25 17.12 -12.47
C GLU A 627 -1.49 18.00 -12.61
N ILE A 628 -1.92 18.59 -11.49
CA ILE A 628 -3.06 19.50 -11.42
C ILE A 628 -2.56 20.93 -11.62
N SER A 629 -3.03 21.61 -12.65
CA SER A 629 -2.52 22.93 -13.06
C SER A 629 -2.90 24.08 -12.11
N GLN A 630 -3.99 23.95 -11.36
CA GLN A 630 -4.45 24.96 -10.38
C GLN A 630 -4.93 24.25 -9.12
N PRO A 631 -4.00 23.70 -8.34
CA PRO A 631 -4.36 22.92 -7.17
C PRO A 631 -4.71 23.81 -5.98
N HIS A 632 -5.54 23.29 -5.08
CA HIS A 632 -5.73 23.88 -3.74
C HIS A 632 -4.53 23.48 -2.87
N VAL A 633 -3.64 24.42 -2.57
CA VAL A 633 -2.36 24.17 -1.90
C VAL A 633 -2.04 25.24 -0.86
N TRP A 634 -1.24 24.88 0.15
CA TRP A 634 -0.81 25.78 1.24
C TRP A 634 0.35 26.71 0.87
N HIS A 635 1.05 26.45 -0.23
CA HIS A 635 2.16 27.28 -0.69
C HIS A 635 2.31 27.21 -2.21
N LYS A 636 2.75 28.31 -2.84
CA LYS A 636 2.85 28.45 -4.30
C LYS A 636 3.80 27.44 -4.98
N ASP A 637 4.79 26.95 -4.24
CA ASP A 637 5.79 26.00 -4.75
C ASP A 637 5.35 24.53 -4.58
N VAL A 638 4.18 24.30 -3.98
CA VAL A 638 3.62 22.95 -3.80
C VAL A 638 2.93 22.52 -5.07
N ARG A 639 3.28 21.32 -5.54
CA ARG A 639 2.67 20.69 -6.71
C ARG A 639 1.71 19.60 -6.25
N MET A 640 0.62 19.39 -6.98
CA MET A 640 -0.37 18.35 -6.69
C MET A 640 -0.58 17.46 -7.92
N PHE A 641 -0.74 16.17 -7.70
CA PHE A 641 -0.94 15.17 -8.73
C PHE A 641 -2.15 14.31 -8.40
N ALA A 642 -2.95 13.98 -9.42
CA ALA A 642 -3.92 12.90 -9.37
C ALA A 642 -3.30 11.61 -9.92
N VAL A 643 -3.56 10.49 -9.25
CA VAL A 643 -3.04 9.17 -9.59
C VAL A 643 -4.16 8.31 -10.13
N TYR A 644 -3.99 7.74 -11.30
CA TYR A 644 -4.94 6.84 -11.94
C TYR A 644 -4.34 5.46 -12.13
N ASP A 645 -5.17 4.44 -12.04
CA ASP A 645 -4.79 3.08 -12.38
C ASP A 645 -4.59 2.96 -13.90
N ALA A 646 -3.48 2.36 -14.32
CA ALA A 646 -3.15 2.14 -15.73
C ALA A 646 -3.33 0.68 -16.17
N ARG A 647 -3.70 -0.23 -15.26
CA ARG A 647 -3.97 -1.63 -15.61
C ARG A 647 -5.19 -1.72 -16.52
N PRO A 648 -5.20 -2.55 -17.59
CA PRO A 648 -6.26 -2.55 -18.60
C PRO A 648 -7.70 -2.63 -18.05
N GLN A 649 -7.90 -3.43 -17.00
CA GLN A 649 -9.19 -3.68 -16.35
C GLN A 649 -9.66 -2.56 -15.40
N LYS A 650 -8.76 -1.67 -14.97
CA LYS A 650 -9.04 -0.56 -14.05
C LYS A 650 -8.67 0.81 -14.66
N ALA A 651 -8.29 0.85 -15.94
CA ALA A 651 -7.73 2.01 -16.58
C ALA A 651 -8.59 3.27 -16.38
N GLY A 652 -7.96 4.33 -15.88
CA GLY A 652 -8.63 5.61 -15.62
C GLY A 652 -9.43 5.68 -14.31
N ARG A 653 -9.45 4.61 -13.50
CA ARG A 653 -9.94 4.67 -12.12
C ARG A 653 -8.98 5.52 -11.28
N LEU A 654 -9.53 6.50 -10.56
CA LEU A 654 -8.76 7.29 -9.59
C LEU A 654 -8.24 6.37 -8.47
N VAL A 655 -6.97 6.51 -8.12
CA VAL A 655 -6.33 5.83 -7.00
C VAL A 655 -6.23 6.78 -5.81
N GLY A 656 -5.82 8.03 -6.04
CA GLY A 656 -5.65 9.03 -4.99
C GLY A 656 -4.97 10.29 -5.49
N HIS A 657 -4.49 11.11 -4.56
CA HIS A 657 -3.77 12.35 -4.85
C HIS A 657 -2.47 12.41 -4.05
N PHE A 658 -1.45 13.09 -4.56
CA PHE A 658 -0.31 13.45 -3.73
C PHE A 658 0.16 14.87 -3.96
N TYR A 659 0.85 15.41 -2.95
CA TYR A 659 1.46 16.73 -2.96
C TYR A 659 2.97 16.60 -2.82
N LEU A 660 3.72 17.45 -3.53
CA LEU A 660 5.17 17.56 -3.40
C LEU A 660 5.51 18.96 -2.87
N ASP A 661 6.09 19.01 -1.67
CA ASP A 661 6.56 20.22 -1.01
C ASP A 661 8.06 20.09 -0.71
N LEU A 662 8.91 20.44 -1.69
CA LEU A 662 10.30 19.98 -1.73
C LEU A 662 11.33 21.00 -1.26
N PHE A 663 10.95 22.27 -1.06
CA PHE A 663 11.90 23.35 -0.79
C PHE A 663 11.81 23.87 0.66
N PRO A 664 12.95 24.22 1.29
CA PRO A 664 12.95 24.78 2.64
C PRO A 664 12.34 26.18 2.65
N ARG A 665 11.65 26.52 3.75
CA ARG A 665 11.17 27.88 4.04
C ARG A 665 10.94 28.07 5.54
N PRO A 666 10.93 29.31 6.06
CA PRO A 666 10.65 29.58 7.46
C PRO A 666 9.33 28.97 7.94
N GLY A 667 9.36 28.30 9.08
CA GLY A 667 8.18 27.68 9.69
C GLY A 667 7.76 26.33 9.12
N LYS A 668 8.44 25.81 8.09
CA LYS A 668 8.20 24.47 7.54
C LYS A 668 8.96 23.39 8.32
N TYR A 669 8.37 22.20 8.40
CA TYR A 669 8.97 20.98 8.93
C TYR A 669 10.35 20.70 8.29
N GLY A 670 11.36 20.50 9.16
CA GLY A 670 12.78 20.51 8.78
C GLY A 670 13.32 19.19 8.22
N HIS A 671 12.57 18.08 8.27
CA HIS A 671 13.00 16.78 7.76
C HIS A 671 12.25 16.36 6.50
N ALA A 672 12.77 15.35 5.82
CA ALA A 672 12.00 14.64 4.80
C ALA A 672 10.97 13.73 5.49
N ALA A 673 9.73 13.74 5.03
CA ALA A 673 8.65 12.91 5.56
C ALA A 673 7.47 12.80 4.58
N CYS A 674 6.74 11.69 4.66
CA CYS A 674 5.42 11.52 4.06
C CYS A 674 4.31 11.71 5.11
N PHE A 675 3.43 12.68 4.89
CA PHE A 675 2.23 12.91 5.68
C PHE A 675 1.01 12.32 4.97
N THR A 676 0.30 11.40 5.62
CA THR A 676 -1.03 10.98 5.16
C THR A 676 -2.02 12.08 5.49
N LEU A 677 -2.61 12.71 4.47
CA LEU A 677 -3.57 13.82 4.63
C LEU A 677 -5.03 13.33 4.62
N GLN A 678 -5.32 12.34 3.78
CA GLN A 678 -6.64 11.70 3.71
C GLN A 678 -6.43 10.21 3.50
N GLN A 679 -7.23 9.38 4.18
CA GLN A 679 -7.11 7.93 4.10
C GLN A 679 -8.02 7.35 3.03
N GLY A 680 -7.55 6.28 2.38
CA GLY A 680 -8.30 5.54 1.39
C GLY A 680 -9.13 4.44 2.02
N CYS A 681 -10.40 4.72 2.32
CA CYS A 681 -11.31 3.78 2.98
C CYS A 681 -12.74 3.90 2.44
N VAL A 682 -13.64 3.02 2.89
CA VAL A 682 -15.04 2.98 2.44
C VAL A 682 -15.93 3.30 3.63
N ASN A 683 -16.84 4.26 3.48
CA ASN A 683 -17.81 4.58 4.54
C ASN A 683 -18.93 3.53 4.63
N SER A 684 -19.76 3.65 5.67
CA SER A 684 -20.94 2.78 5.86
C SER A 684 -21.97 2.85 4.72
N ALA A 685 -21.95 3.88 3.88
CA ALA A 685 -22.77 3.98 2.67
C ALA A 685 -22.13 3.32 1.43
N GLY A 686 -20.97 2.67 1.57
CA GLY A 686 -20.25 2.02 0.47
C GLY A 686 -19.51 2.98 -0.45
N VAL A 687 -19.39 4.26 -0.08
CA VAL A 687 -18.68 5.28 -0.85
C VAL A 687 -17.21 5.29 -0.43
N ARG A 688 -16.32 5.12 -1.41
CA ARG A 688 -14.88 5.21 -1.20
C ARG A 688 -14.43 6.67 -1.14
N GLU A 689 -13.71 7.01 -0.07
CA GLU A 689 -12.84 8.18 -0.03
C GLU A 689 -11.48 7.85 -0.63
N TYR A 690 -10.96 8.78 -1.43
CA TYR A 690 -9.66 8.60 -2.09
C TYR A 690 -8.54 9.14 -1.20
N PRO A 691 -7.45 8.37 -1.01
CA PRO A 691 -6.34 8.81 -0.19
C PRO A 691 -5.65 10.03 -0.78
N ALA A 692 -5.07 10.84 0.10
CA ALA A 692 -4.19 11.93 -0.25
C ALA A 692 -2.97 11.94 0.68
N ALA A 693 -1.78 12.14 0.15
CA ALA A 693 -0.55 12.23 0.93
C ALA A 693 0.32 13.43 0.49
N ALA A 694 1.11 13.99 1.40
CA ALA A 694 2.08 15.02 1.10
C ALA A 694 3.49 14.53 1.39
N MET A 695 4.35 14.54 0.39
CA MET A 695 5.78 14.40 0.57
C MET A 695 6.38 15.78 0.87
N VAL A 696 6.97 15.92 2.04
CA VAL A 696 7.67 17.10 2.50
C VAL A 696 9.17 16.81 2.48
N ALA A 697 9.97 17.69 1.89
CA ALA A 697 11.43 17.63 1.89
C ALA A 697 12.02 19.05 1.87
N ASN A 698 13.34 19.17 2.02
CA ASN A 698 14.05 20.45 2.11
C ASN A 698 15.27 20.51 1.16
N PHE A 699 15.08 20.08 -0.08
CA PHE A 699 16.12 20.19 -1.11
C PHE A 699 16.42 21.65 -1.44
N ASN A 700 17.68 21.96 -1.71
CA ASN A 700 18.10 23.31 -2.05
C ASN A 700 17.27 23.87 -3.22
N ALA A 701 16.65 25.03 -3.02
CA ALA A 701 15.88 25.68 -4.08
C ALA A 701 16.79 26.11 -5.24
N PRO A 702 16.31 26.09 -6.49
CA PRO A 702 17.07 26.63 -7.62
C PRO A 702 17.28 28.14 -7.42
N THR A 703 18.46 28.63 -7.80
CA THR A 703 18.78 30.05 -7.83
C THR A 703 18.73 30.57 -9.27
N LYS A 704 18.88 31.88 -9.48
CA LYS A 704 18.95 32.47 -10.83
C LYS A 704 20.11 31.92 -11.68
N SER A 705 21.19 31.47 -11.04
CA SER A 705 22.44 31.06 -11.71
C SER A 705 22.77 29.58 -11.59
N LYS A 706 22.15 28.86 -10.64
CA LYS A 706 22.39 27.42 -10.41
C LYS A 706 21.07 26.66 -10.26
N PRO A 707 20.85 25.55 -10.99
CA PRO A 707 19.71 24.67 -10.75
C PRO A 707 19.79 24.03 -9.36
N SER A 708 18.66 23.50 -8.89
CA SER A 708 18.64 22.62 -7.72
C SER A 708 19.29 21.29 -8.10
N LEU A 709 20.44 20.99 -7.49
CA LEU A 709 21.19 19.76 -7.70
C LEU A 709 21.09 18.92 -6.43
N LEU A 710 20.79 17.62 -6.55
CA LEU A 710 20.66 16.70 -5.42
C LEU A 710 21.93 15.86 -5.24
N GLY A 711 22.30 15.60 -3.99
CA GLY A 711 23.21 14.52 -3.64
C GLY A 711 22.55 13.17 -3.86
N HIS A 712 23.35 12.14 -4.12
CA HIS A 712 22.82 10.78 -4.28
C HIS A 712 21.99 10.34 -3.06
N GLN A 713 22.41 10.66 -1.84
CA GLN A 713 21.61 10.38 -0.65
C GLN A 713 20.27 11.17 -0.60
N GLU A 714 20.22 12.39 -1.15
CA GLU A 714 18.96 13.14 -1.27
C GLU A 714 18.02 12.48 -2.31
N VAL A 715 18.58 11.88 -3.37
CA VAL A 715 17.81 11.05 -4.33
C VAL A 715 17.27 9.79 -3.62
N VAL A 716 18.09 9.09 -2.84
CA VAL A 716 17.67 7.95 -2.01
C VAL A 716 16.54 8.35 -1.07
N THR A 717 16.67 9.47 -0.35
CA THR A 717 15.61 10.00 0.52
C THR A 717 14.34 10.34 -0.26
N TYR A 718 14.45 10.90 -1.47
CA TYR A 718 13.28 11.16 -2.31
C TYR A 718 12.56 9.83 -2.65
N PHE A 719 13.29 8.82 -3.11
CA PHE A 719 12.73 7.49 -3.39
C PHE A 719 12.07 6.87 -2.15
N HIS A 720 12.73 6.94 -1.00
CA HIS A 720 12.23 6.44 0.27
C HIS A 720 10.87 7.07 0.62
N GLU A 721 10.79 8.40 0.69
CA GLU A 721 9.57 9.09 1.08
C GLU A 721 8.46 8.92 0.04
N PHE A 722 8.79 8.88 -1.25
CA PHE A 722 7.80 8.61 -2.27
C PHE A 722 7.28 7.16 -2.20
N GLY A 723 8.07 6.23 -1.68
CA GLY A 723 7.62 4.90 -1.32
C GLY A 723 6.51 4.92 -0.28
N HIS A 724 6.62 5.76 0.75
CA HIS A 724 5.54 5.99 1.72
C HIS A 724 4.30 6.64 1.10
N VAL A 725 4.48 7.58 0.16
CA VAL A 725 3.35 8.14 -0.62
C VAL A 725 2.61 7.03 -1.36
N MET A 726 3.34 6.15 -2.06
CA MET A 726 2.71 5.04 -2.79
C MET A 726 2.07 4.01 -1.86
N HIS A 727 2.67 3.72 -0.70
CA HIS A 727 2.07 2.87 0.33
C HIS A 727 0.75 3.46 0.83
N CYS A 728 0.69 4.78 1.04
CA CYS A 728 -0.55 5.46 1.39
C CYS A 728 -1.61 5.33 0.27
N LEU A 729 -1.25 5.62 -0.98
CA LEU A 729 -2.22 5.70 -2.08
C LEU A 729 -2.71 4.34 -2.58
N CYS A 730 -1.85 3.33 -2.59
CA CYS A 730 -2.17 2.00 -3.10
C CYS A 730 -2.89 1.11 -2.09
N SER A 731 -3.06 1.59 -0.84
CA SER A 731 -3.83 0.89 0.19
C SER A 731 -5.32 0.81 -0.19
N GLU A 732 -5.80 -0.42 -0.44
CA GLU A 732 -7.21 -0.73 -0.67
C GLU A 732 -7.78 -1.47 0.55
N VAL A 733 -8.19 -0.71 1.59
CA VAL A 733 -8.86 -1.25 2.78
C VAL A 733 -10.25 -0.63 2.97
N ASP A 734 -11.08 -1.27 3.77
CA ASP A 734 -12.42 -0.77 4.14
C ASP A 734 -12.39 0.02 5.45
N ILE A 735 -11.56 -0.40 6.41
CA ILE A 735 -11.52 0.16 7.76
C ILE A 735 -10.40 1.22 7.86
N PRO A 736 -10.71 2.48 8.23
CA PRO A 736 -9.73 3.57 8.25
C PRO A 736 -8.50 3.28 9.13
N ARG A 737 -8.71 2.60 10.27
CA ARG A 737 -7.64 2.17 11.17
C ARG A 737 -6.50 1.41 10.48
N PHE A 738 -6.76 0.73 9.37
CA PHE A 738 -5.78 -0.08 8.63
C PHE A 738 -5.35 0.56 7.30
N ALA A 739 -5.74 1.81 7.05
CA ALA A 739 -5.47 2.49 5.79
C ALA A 739 -4.04 3.06 5.73
N GLY A 740 -3.48 3.05 4.52
CA GLY A 740 -2.17 3.61 4.22
C GLY A 740 -1.04 2.95 5.01
N THR A 741 -0.19 3.77 5.63
CA THR A 741 1.00 3.33 6.36
C THR A 741 0.73 2.87 7.80
N ARG A 742 -0.55 2.64 8.18
CA ARG A 742 -0.96 2.14 9.51
C ARG A 742 -0.72 0.62 9.67
N VAL A 743 0.54 0.23 9.51
CA VAL A 743 1.06 -1.12 9.71
C VAL A 743 1.90 -1.19 10.99
N GLU A 744 2.43 -2.36 11.31
CA GLU A 744 3.37 -2.53 12.41
C GLU A 744 4.59 -1.58 12.25
N ARG A 745 5.01 -0.89 13.32
CA ARG A 745 6.01 0.20 13.25
C ARG A 745 7.39 -0.26 12.77
N ASP A 746 7.74 -1.52 13.01
CA ASP A 746 8.97 -2.16 12.55
C ASP A 746 8.85 -2.76 11.13
N PHE A 747 7.69 -2.63 10.49
CA PHE A 747 7.46 -3.00 9.09
C PHE A 747 7.21 -1.79 8.17
N VAL A 748 6.77 -0.65 8.71
CA VAL A 748 6.40 0.52 7.91
C VAL A 748 7.53 1.00 6.99
N GLU A 749 8.79 0.86 7.41
CA GLU A 749 9.97 1.23 6.62
C GLU A 749 10.41 0.17 5.61
N ALA A 750 9.89 -1.06 5.68
CA ALA A 750 10.33 -2.11 4.77
C ALA A 750 9.98 -1.80 3.30
N PRO A 751 8.77 -1.31 2.94
CA PRO A 751 8.48 -0.92 1.57
C PRO A 751 9.33 0.27 1.07
N SER A 752 9.54 1.30 1.89
CA SER A 752 10.34 2.48 1.51
C SER A 752 11.81 2.11 1.33
N GLN A 753 12.40 1.35 2.26
CA GLN A 753 13.77 0.86 2.16
C GLN A 753 13.98 -0.13 1.02
N MET A 754 12.97 -0.95 0.68
CA MET A 754 13.01 -1.77 -0.52
C MET A 754 13.17 -0.89 -1.78
N LEU A 755 12.40 0.20 -1.86
CA LEU A 755 12.42 1.11 -3.01
C LEU A 755 13.71 1.95 -3.10
N GLU A 756 14.45 2.13 -1.99
CA GLU A 756 15.78 2.74 -2.02
C GLU A 756 16.76 1.98 -2.94
N ASN A 757 16.57 0.67 -3.15
CA ASN A 757 17.46 -0.13 -4.00
C ASN A 757 17.46 0.33 -5.46
N TRP A 758 16.40 0.96 -5.96
CA TRP A 758 16.40 1.54 -7.31
C TRP A 758 17.51 2.57 -7.48
N CYS A 759 17.84 3.33 -6.43
CA CYS A 759 18.92 4.31 -6.46
C CYS A 759 20.32 3.69 -6.46
N TRP A 760 20.43 2.36 -6.33
CA TRP A 760 21.71 1.64 -6.33
C TRP A 760 21.87 0.71 -7.53
N GLU A 761 20.85 0.61 -8.39
CA GLU A 761 20.89 -0.15 -9.63
C GLU A 761 21.33 0.73 -10.81
N LYS A 762 22.07 0.15 -11.75
CA LYS A 762 22.62 0.90 -12.88
C LYS A 762 21.53 1.45 -13.79
N GLU A 763 20.53 0.64 -14.13
CA GLU A 763 19.51 1.01 -15.11
C GLU A 763 18.61 2.16 -14.63
N PRO A 764 18.11 2.20 -13.39
CA PRO A 764 17.35 3.36 -12.89
C PRO A 764 18.17 4.64 -12.71
N LEU A 765 19.50 4.53 -12.52
CA LEU A 765 20.39 5.69 -12.38
C LEU A 765 20.77 6.32 -13.73
N GLN A 766 20.65 5.57 -14.84
CA GLN A 766 20.95 6.00 -16.20
C GLN A 766 19.72 6.62 -16.86
#